data_AF-A0A259CCZ7-F1
#
_entry.id   AF-A0A259CCZ7-F1
#
_cell.length_a   1.000
_cell.length_b   1.000
_cell.length_c   1.000
_cell.angle_alpha   90.00
_cell.angle_beta   90.00
_cell.angle_gamma   90.00
#
_symmetry.space_group_name_H-M   'P 1'
#
loop_
_entity.id
_entity.type
_entity.pdbx_description
1 polymer ?
#
loop_
_entity_poly.entity_id
_entity_poly.type
_entity_poly.pdbx_seq_one_letter_code
_entity_poly.pdbx_strand_id
1 'polypeptide(L)'
;MSQTPPAPSPLRSIPVADLAREDAANELAALQDEIADHDRRYHQDDAPALSEADYDRLRRRCDEILARFPNLQTAERRSQSLDVSSTTGFSTLSPFRFIPLEDLKRKDAAKELAALADEIAGHDRRYYQDDAPAVSDADYGRLRRRYEEIEARFPELKTADSLSESVGAPVASRFAKITHSVPMLSLANAFSDEEVEEFVARVRRFLDLPEGVPVTFTAEPKIDGLSCSLRYEQGRLVSAATRGDGQEGEDVTANVRTIGEIPHRLSGAGIPEVIDVRGEVYMSGADFRALNARQSEAGKPLFANPRNAAAGSLRQLDSAVTASRPLRFFAYAWGEASGLPADSQHGMVKTFARWGLPTNDLTVLCHSAQDLLAHYRMIGERRATLGYDIDGVVYKVDSLDLQRRLGFISRSPRWAIAHKFPAERAVTELLGIDIQVGRTGALTPVAKLAPITVGGVVVANASLHNEDYIAGIGGDGAPIRDGVDIRIGDFVTIQRAGDVIPQVVDVVLERRPTGAVPYAFPHTCPACGSHAAREENESVRRCTGGLICPAQAVERIRHFVSRNAFDIEGLGDENVQMLFDAGLLRTPADIFRLHERTDDLRQAFLAQREARALQREAETGKARKTVLTEDKRQFLGVDNLLSAIEGRREVALARFLFALGIRHVGETTSKALARHFLTIEAVLAALEAAAPGRPGEAWLRLLSVPGVGEKSAESLAAAMVADGPDDEAPEATLRRVFDRAELNARQRVALRDIHGTDRAVLAALAQARAQMPGAAFRQLADVPDVGEVAAGSLCEFHAEDRNRTLLKALLAQVRVTPQAASVASSSPVAGQTVVFTGTLERMSRDEAKAMAEGLGAKVAGSVSAKTNILVAGPGAGSKLEKARALGVRVITEDEWFDLVS
;
A
#
# COMPACT_ATOMS: atom_id res chain seq x y z
N MET A 1 -8.05 -39.28 31.78
CA MET A 1 -8.08 -40.65 32.31
C MET A 1 -6.77 -41.31 31.92
N SER A 2 -5.95 -41.74 32.88
CA SER A 2 -4.71 -42.46 32.61
C SER A 2 -5.04 -43.81 31.99
N GLN A 3 -4.92 -43.93 30.67
CA GLN A 3 -4.99 -45.23 30.00
C GLN A 3 -3.66 -45.95 30.29
N THR A 4 -3.72 -47.02 31.07
CA THR A 4 -2.64 -47.99 31.17
C THR A 4 -2.26 -48.45 29.75
N PRO A 5 -0.97 -48.51 29.38
CA PRO A 5 -0.60 -48.95 28.04
C PRO A 5 -1.21 -50.34 27.75
N PRO A 6 -1.67 -50.59 26.52
CA PRO A 6 -2.22 -51.89 26.15
C PRO A 6 -1.19 -52.98 26.44
N ALA A 7 -1.65 -54.13 26.95
CA ALA A 7 -0.76 -55.25 27.19
C ALA A 7 -0.09 -55.66 25.87
N PRO A 8 1.22 -55.99 25.87
CA PRO A 8 1.94 -56.35 24.66
C PRO A 8 1.24 -57.51 23.96
N SER A 9 1.07 -57.40 22.64
CA SER A 9 0.36 -58.39 21.82
C SER A 9 0.88 -59.81 22.11
N PRO A 10 0.00 -60.81 22.35
CA PRO A 10 0.41 -62.19 22.58
C PRO A 10 1.12 -62.82 21.37
N LEU A 11 1.03 -62.19 20.20
CA LEU A 11 1.73 -62.59 18.99
C LEU A 11 3.25 -62.35 19.07
N ARG A 12 3.72 -61.47 19.97
CA ARG A 12 5.16 -61.14 20.15
C ARG A 12 6.03 -62.33 20.55
N SER A 13 5.45 -63.37 21.15
CA SER A 13 6.17 -64.58 21.54
C SER A 13 6.34 -65.59 20.40
N ILE A 14 5.71 -65.37 19.24
CA ILE A 14 5.78 -66.25 18.08
C ILE A 14 6.96 -65.79 17.19
N PRO A 15 7.87 -66.67 16.74
CA PRO A 15 8.88 -66.30 15.77
C PRO A 15 8.23 -65.77 14.48
N VAL A 16 8.77 -64.70 13.88
CA VAL A 16 8.20 -64.08 12.67
C VAL A 16 8.09 -65.06 11.49
N ALA A 17 8.98 -66.07 11.45
CA ALA A 17 8.94 -67.15 10.47
C ALA A 17 7.65 -67.99 10.51
N ASP A 18 6.98 -68.05 11.68
CA ASP A 18 5.83 -68.90 11.96
C ASP A 18 4.50 -68.12 12.01
N LEU A 19 4.54 -66.79 11.80
CA LEU A 19 3.33 -65.95 11.78
C LEU A 19 2.52 -66.17 10.50
N ALA A 20 1.20 -66.31 10.64
CA ALA A 20 0.28 -66.19 9.51
C ALA A 20 0.20 -64.72 9.06
N ARG A 21 -0.12 -64.48 7.78
CA ARG A 21 -0.13 -63.12 7.21
C ARG A 21 -1.08 -62.16 7.93
N GLU A 22 -2.23 -62.65 8.38
CA GLU A 22 -3.24 -61.84 9.08
C GLU A 22 -2.77 -61.48 10.49
N ASP A 23 -2.14 -62.42 11.20
CA ASP A 23 -1.50 -62.18 12.50
C ASP A 23 -0.31 -61.22 12.38
N ALA A 24 0.49 -61.35 11.32
CA ALA A 24 1.60 -60.45 11.03
C ALA A 24 1.13 -59.01 10.75
N ALA A 25 -0.01 -58.83 10.07
CA ALA A 25 -0.60 -57.51 9.84
C ALA A 25 -1.09 -56.87 11.15
N ASN A 26 -1.78 -57.66 11.99
CA ASN A 26 -2.27 -57.19 13.29
C ASN A 26 -1.12 -56.86 14.26
N GLU A 27 -0.05 -57.67 14.27
CA GLU A 27 1.13 -57.41 15.10
C GLU A 27 1.90 -56.18 14.60
N LEU A 28 2.03 -56.00 13.29
CA LEU A 28 2.69 -54.83 12.70
C LEU A 28 1.99 -53.52 13.07
N ALA A 29 0.66 -53.45 12.93
CA ALA A 29 -0.12 -52.28 13.31
C ALA A 29 0.03 -51.94 14.80
N ALA A 30 -0.02 -52.94 15.69
CA ALA A 30 0.16 -52.75 17.12
C ALA A 30 1.58 -52.26 17.49
N LEU A 31 2.62 -52.76 16.79
CA LEU A 31 4.00 -52.30 16.97
C LEU A 31 4.18 -50.85 16.51
N GLN A 32 3.58 -50.48 15.37
CA GLN A 32 3.67 -49.13 14.82
C GLN A 32 2.95 -48.09 15.70
N ASP A 33 1.80 -48.44 16.28
CA ASP A 33 1.09 -47.58 17.22
C ASP A 33 1.91 -47.33 18.51
N GLU A 34 2.60 -48.35 19.04
CA GLU A 34 3.48 -48.20 20.22
C GLU A 34 4.71 -47.34 19.91
N ILE A 35 5.31 -47.50 18.72
CA ILE A 35 6.43 -46.67 18.24
C ILE A 35 5.96 -45.22 18.07
N ALA A 36 4.80 -45.00 17.46
CA ALA A 36 4.25 -43.65 17.25
C ALA A 36 3.87 -42.96 18.57
N ASP A 37 3.41 -43.69 19.60
CA ASP A 37 3.18 -43.13 20.93
C ASP A 37 4.49 -42.77 21.64
N HIS A 38 5.52 -43.61 21.52
CA HIS A 38 6.85 -43.29 22.03
C HIS A 38 7.43 -42.03 21.38
N ASP A 39 7.41 -41.94 20.04
CA ASP A 39 7.95 -40.80 19.29
C ASP A 39 7.20 -39.50 19.62
N ARG A 40 5.86 -39.56 19.74
CA ARG A 40 5.05 -38.39 20.13
C ARG A 40 5.43 -37.85 21.50
N ARG A 41 5.64 -38.72 22.50
CA ARG A 41 6.01 -38.29 23.86
C ARG A 41 7.45 -37.77 23.92
N TYR A 42 8.36 -38.42 23.17
CA TYR A 42 9.75 -37.97 23.06
C TYR A 42 9.86 -36.56 22.46
N HIS A 43 9.02 -36.22 21.48
CA HIS A 43 9.00 -34.89 20.84
C HIS A 43 8.26 -33.79 21.62
N GLN A 44 7.55 -34.14 22.70
CA GLN A 44 6.80 -33.18 23.52
C GLN A 44 7.47 -32.88 24.88
N ASP A 45 8.74 -33.26 25.06
CA ASP A 45 9.50 -33.19 26.34
C ASP A 45 8.84 -33.96 27.50
N ASP A 46 7.97 -34.93 27.21
CA ASP A 46 7.41 -35.86 28.18
C ASP A 46 8.34 -37.06 28.40
N ALA A 47 8.20 -37.75 29.54
CA ALA A 47 8.99 -38.95 29.82
C ALA A 47 8.72 -40.04 28.76
N PRO A 48 9.76 -40.59 28.10
CA PRO A 48 9.59 -41.56 27.01
C PRO A 48 8.89 -42.82 27.52
N ALA A 49 7.94 -43.33 26.71
CA ALA A 49 7.11 -44.48 27.08
C ALA A 49 7.85 -45.83 27.05
N LEU A 50 9.01 -45.90 26.39
CA LEU A 50 9.83 -47.11 26.24
C LEU A 50 11.28 -46.78 26.55
N SER A 51 12.06 -47.78 26.97
CA SER A 51 13.52 -47.63 26.98
C SER A 51 14.06 -47.64 25.55
N GLU A 52 15.23 -47.04 25.31
CA GLU A 52 15.89 -47.04 23.99
C GLU A 52 16.11 -48.48 23.48
N ALA A 53 16.46 -49.41 24.38
CA ALA A 53 16.63 -50.83 24.06
C ALA A 53 15.32 -51.53 23.66
N ASP A 54 14.17 -51.11 24.21
CA ASP A 54 12.87 -51.66 23.88
C ASP A 54 12.32 -51.06 22.58
N TYR A 55 12.49 -49.75 22.37
CA TYR A 55 12.17 -49.08 21.11
C TYR A 55 12.86 -49.75 19.92
N ASP A 56 14.17 -49.96 20.04
CA ASP A 56 14.97 -50.66 19.03
C ASP A 56 14.51 -52.10 18.79
N ARG A 57 14.03 -52.78 19.84
CA ARG A 57 13.51 -54.15 19.74
C ARG A 57 12.20 -54.18 18.96
N LEU A 58 11.29 -53.23 19.21
CA LEU A 58 10.02 -53.13 18.47
C LEU A 58 10.27 -52.80 17.00
N ARG A 59 11.20 -51.88 16.70
CA ARG A 59 11.55 -51.48 15.34
C ARG A 59 12.16 -52.64 14.54
N ARG A 60 13.11 -53.38 15.13
CA ARG A 60 13.68 -54.59 14.52
C ARG A 60 12.60 -55.62 14.19
N ARG A 61 11.60 -55.79 15.08
CA ARG A 61 10.51 -56.74 14.84
C ARG A 61 9.55 -56.29 13.73
N CYS A 62 9.31 -54.98 13.58
CA CYS A 62 8.61 -54.45 12.41
C CYS A 62 9.37 -54.76 11.12
N ASP A 63 10.68 -54.54 11.11
CA ASP A 63 11.54 -54.80 9.96
C ASP A 63 11.54 -56.29 9.57
N GLU A 64 11.59 -57.19 10.56
CA GLU A 64 11.48 -58.64 10.35
C GLU A 64 10.13 -59.03 9.73
N ILE A 65 9.02 -58.46 10.22
CA ILE A 65 7.67 -58.72 9.68
C ILE A 65 7.56 -58.20 8.24
N LEU A 66 8.03 -56.99 7.97
CA LEU A 66 7.99 -56.37 6.64
C LEU A 66 8.90 -57.06 5.63
N ALA A 67 10.07 -57.55 6.07
CA ALA A 67 10.96 -58.36 5.24
C ALA A 67 10.30 -59.69 4.83
N ARG A 68 9.50 -60.29 5.73
CA ARG A 68 8.77 -61.54 5.44
C ARG A 68 7.51 -61.31 4.61
N PHE A 69 6.79 -60.20 4.83
CA PHE A 69 5.54 -59.87 4.16
C PHE A 69 5.59 -58.49 3.48
N PRO A 70 6.34 -58.32 2.37
CA PRO A 70 6.56 -57.02 1.74
C PRO A 70 5.26 -56.34 1.26
N ASN A 71 4.25 -57.13 0.90
CA ASN A 71 2.96 -56.64 0.42
C ASN A 71 2.08 -56.01 1.51
N LEU A 72 2.48 -56.08 2.79
CA LEU A 72 1.85 -55.31 3.85
C LEU A 72 2.21 -53.81 3.77
N GLN A 73 3.30 -53.44 3.06
CA GLN A 73 3.67 -52.03 2.82
C GLN A 73 2.64 -51.25 1.98
N THR A 74 1.82 -51.93 1.18
CA THR A 74 0.92 -51.28 0.20
C THR A 74 -0.48 -50.95 0.75
N ALA A 75 -0.87 -51.48 1.91
CA ALA A 75 -2.21 -51.26 2.47
C ALA A 75 -2.33 -49.97 3.32
N GLU A 76 -1.21 -49.37 3.75
CA GLU A 76 -1.20 -48.24 4.71
C GLU A 76 -0.56 -46.94 4.19
N ARG A 77 -0.35 -46.77 2.87
CA ARG A 77 -0.04 -45.44 2.28
C ARG A 77 -1.25 -44.49 2.28
N ARG A 78 -1.98 -44.41 3.39
CA ARG A 78 -2.95 -43.33 3.69
C ARG A 78 -2.70 -42.63 5.03
N SER A 79 -1.72 -43.05 5.81
CA SER A 79 -1.26 -42.28 6.96
C SER A 79 0.19 -42.59 7.23
N GLN A 80 1.05 -41.60 6.98
CA GLN A 80 2.47 -41.55 7.35
C GLN A 80 3.43 -42.37 6.49
N SER A 81 4.11 -41.68 5.56
CA SER A 81 5.53 -41.92 5.32
C SER A 81 6.22 -40.62 4.86
N LEU A 82 6.75 -39.88 5.82
CA LEU A 82 8.11 -39.38 5.68
C LEU A 82 8.99 -40.64 5.75
N ASP A 83 9.47 -41.13 4.60
CA ASP A 83 10.74 -41.83 4.62
C ASP A 83 11.59 -41.48 3.40
N VAL A 84 12.77 -40.98 3.75
CA VAL A 84 13.83 -40.40 2.95
C VAL A 84 14.77 -41.54 2.61
N SER A 85 14.34 -42.45 1.74
CA SER A 85 15.23 -43.51 1.25
C SER A 85 14.62 -44.18 0.03
N SER A 86 14.82 -43.58 -1.15
CA SER A 86 14.93 -44.27 -2.46
C SER A 86 14.84 -43.34 -3.68
N THR A 87 15.01 -42.01 -3.55
CA THR A 87 15.02 -41.13 -4.74
C THR A 87 16.09 -40.05 -4.71
N THR A 88 17.25 -40.34 -4.13
CA THR A 88 18.44 -39.53 -4.38
C THR A 88 19.67 -40.41 -4.54
N GLY A 89 20.28 -40.34 -5.73
CA GLY A 89 21.67 -40.73 -5.90
C GLY A 89 22.56 -39.72 -5.20
N PHE A 90 22.58 -39.75 -3.86
CA PHE A 90 23.53 -39.02 -3.04
C PHE A 90 24.51 -40.01 -2.40
N SER A 91 25.79 -39.66 -2.55
CA SER A 91 26.86 -40.11 -1.69
C SER A 91 26.43 -40.05 -0.21
N THR A 92 26.77 -41.09 0.53
CA THR A 92 26.62 -41.26 1.99
C THR A 92 26.56 -39.94 2.77
N LEU A 93 25.47 -39.70 3.51
CA LEU A 93 25.41 -38.67 4.56
C LEU A 93 26.66 -38.81 5.43
N SER A 94 27.37 -37.71 5.65
CA SER A 94 28.58 -37.74 6.47
C SER A 94 28.24 -38.23 7.90
N PRO A 95 29.03 -39.15 8.48
CA PRO A 95 28.77 -39.70 9.82
C PRO A 95 28.90 -38.64 10.92
N PHE A 96 29.42 -37.45 10.61
CA PHE A 96 29.62 -36.35 11.56
C PHE A 96 28.45 -35.37 11.61
N ARG A 97 27.43 -35.55 10.75
CA ARG A 97 26.29 -34.64 10.60
C ARG A 97 25.46 -34.45 11.87
N PHE A 98 25.36 -35.51 12.68
CA PHE A 98 24.52 -35.53 13.88
C PHE A 98 25.31 -35.30 15.17
N ILE A 99 26.63 -35.07 15.08
CA ILE A 99 27.43 -34.73 16.24
C ILE A 99 27.16 -33.25 16.60
N PRO A 100 26.76 -32.91 17.83
CA PRO A 100 26.63 -31.53 18.26
C PRO A 100 27.90 -30.72 17.96
N LEU A 101 27.74 -29.44 17.59
CA LEU A 101 28.89 -28.59 17.24
C LEU A 101 29.93 -28.54 18.36
N GLU A 102 29.48 -28.60 19.61
CA GLU A 102 30.30 -28.63 20.82
C GLU A 102 31.22 -29.85 20.94
N ASP A 103 30.82 -30.98 20.37
CA ASP A 103 31.56 -32.25 20.44
C ASP A 103 32.36 -32.55 19.16
N LEU A 104 32.20 -31.73 18.12
CA LEU A 104 32.86 -31.92 16.83
C LEU A 104 34.35 -31.60 16.97
N LYS A 105 35.22 -32.56 16.61
CA LYS A 105 36.67 -32.36 16.60
C LYS A 105 37.12 -31.78 15.26
N ARG A 106 38.19 -30.97 15.25
CA ARG A 106 38.72 -30.30 14.04
C ARG A 106 38.89 -31.22 12.82
N LYS A 107 39.43 -32.43 13.02
CA LYS A 107 39.66 -33.39 11.93
C LYS A 107 38.36 -33.92 11.33
N ASP A 108 37.30 -33.99 12.13
CA ASP A 108 35.97 -34.44 11.72
C ASP A 108 35.16 -33.28 11.12
N ALA A 109 35.33 -32.07 11.66
CA ALA A 109 34.80 -30.82 11.10
C ALA A 109 35.28 -30.57 9.66
N ALA A 110 36.57 -30.80 9.38
CA ALA A 110 37.10 -30.67 8.01
C ALA A 110 36.46 -31.67 7.02
N LYS A 111 36.11 -32.88 7.49
CA LYS A 111 35.43 -33.89 6.67
C LYS A 111 33.95 -33.57 6.48
N GLU A 112 33.28 -33.07 7.51
CA GLU A 112 31.89 -32.61 7.42
C GLU A 112 31.77 -31.40 6.48
N LEU A 113 32.70 -30.43 6.54
CA LEU A 113 32.72 -29.30 5.61
C LEU A 113 32.87 -29.74 4.16
N ALA A 114 33.77 -30.69 3.88
CA ALA A 114 33.92 -31.23 2.52
C ALA A 114 32.65 -31.94 2.04
N ALA A 115 32.02 -32.75 2.89
CA ALA A 115 30.79 -33.45 2.54
C ALA A 115 29.59 -32.51 2.34
N LEU A 116 29.44 -31.50 3.21
CA LEU A 116 28.43 -30.45 3.06
C LEU A 116 28.66 -29.63 1.78
N ALA A 117 29.91 -29.32 1.45
CA ALA A 117 30.22 -28.59 0.23
C ALA A 117 29.80 -29.36 -1.03
N ASP A 118 30.12 -30.65 -1.10
CA ASP A 118 29.74 -31.51 -2.22
C ASP A 118 28.22 -31.68 -2.34
N GLU A 119 27.53 -31.80 -1.21
CA GLU A 119 26.07 -31.94 -1.17
C GLU A 119 25.35 -30.66 -1.56
N ILE A 120 25.77 -29.51 -1.02
CA ILE A 120 25.26 -28.19 -1.40
C ILE A 120 25.49 -27.94 -2.89
N ALA A 121 26.69 -28.22 -3.41
CA ALA A 121 26.99 -28.09 -4.85
C ALA A 121 26.12 -29.03 -5.72
N GLY A 122 25.80 -30.22 -5.21
CA GLY A 122 24.87 -31.15 -5.85
C GLY A 122 23.42 -30.65 -5.86
N HIS A 123 22.97 -30.00 -4.79
CA HIS A 123 21.66 -29.36 -4.74
C HIS A 123 21.58 -28.12 -5.64
N ASP A 124 22.61 -27.28 -5.63
CA ASP A 124 22.73 -26.11 -6.50
C ASP A 124 22.64 -26.53 -7.96
N ARG A 125 23.35 -27.59 -8.38
CA ARG A 125 23.28 -28.10 -9.76
C ARG A 125 21.86 -28.50 -10.15
N ARG A 126 21.15 -29.27 -9.33
CA ARG A 126 19.79 -29.73 -9.64
C ARG A 126 18.76 -28.60 -9.61
N TYR A 127 19.00 -27.59 -8.78
CA TYR A 127 18.18 -26.39 -8.70
C TYR A 127 18.38 -25.48 -9.91
N TYR A 128 19.63 -25.19 -10.30
CA TYR A 128 19.95 -24.21 -11.34
C TYR A 128 20.04 -24.77 -12.76
N GLN A 129 20.42 -26.04 -12.94
CA GLN A 129 20.63 -26.65 -14.26
C GLN A 129 19.52 -27.62 -14.65
N ASP A 130 19.04 -28.41 -13.71
CA ASP A 130 18.10 -29.52 -13.99
C ASP A 130 16.64 -29.16 -13.71
N ASP A 131 16.37 -27.98 -13.11
CA ASP A 131 15.04 -27.50 -12.69
C ASP A 131 14.25 -28.57 -11.87
N ALA A 132 14.99 -29.33 -11.05
CA ALA A 132 14.53 -30.52 -10.33
C ALA A 132 15.08 -30.54 -8.89
N PRO A 133 14.68 -29.58 -8.01
CA PRO A 133 15.18 -29.52 -6.65
C PRO A 133 14.85 -30.81 -5.87
N ALA A 134 15.86 -31.39 -5.22
CA ALA A 134 15.75 -32.63 -4.47
C ALA A 134 15.49 -32.44 -2.96
N VAL A 135 15.58 -31.20 -2.47
CA VAL A 135 15.38 -30.82 -1.06
C VAL A 135 14.57 -29.52 -0.97
N SER A 136 13.85 -29.32 0.12
CA SER A 136 13.11 -28.07 0.37
C SER A 136 14.06 -26.92 0.72
N ASP A 137 13.61 -25.67 0.54
CA ASP A 137 14.37 -24.47 0.92
C ASP A 137 14.76 -24.48 2.41
N ALA A 138 13.90 -25.04 3.27
CA ALA A 138 14.17 -25.19 4.69
C ALA A 138 15.31 -26.19 4.97
N ASP A 139 15.31 -27.33 4.27
CA ASP A 139 16.36 -28.35 4.39
C ASP A 139 17.70 -27.84 3.85
N TYR A 140 17.68 -27.17 2.70
CA TYR A 140 18.85 -26.49 2.14
C TYR A 140 19.40 -25.42 3.09
N GLY A 141 18.52 -24.61 3.67
CA GLY A 141 18.88 -23.62 4.68
C GLY A 141 19.55 -24.23 5.92
N ARG A 142 19.15 -25.44 6.34
CA ARG A 142 19.83 -26.16 7.43
C ARG A 142 21.23 -26.62 7.03
N LEU A 143 21.43 -27.12 5.81
CA LEU A 143 22.75 -27.50 5.31
C LEU A 143 23.70 -26.30 5.26
N ARG A 144 23.22 -25.16 4.74
CA ARG A 144 24.00 -23.92 4.64
C ARG A 144 24.38 -23.37 6.03
N ARG A 145 23.40 -23.33 6.95
CA ARG A 145 23.63 -22.89 8.33
C ARG A 145 24.64 -23.77 9.05
N ARG A 146 24.53 -25.09 8.91
CA ARG A 146 25.47 -26.03 9.52
C ARG A 146 26.90 -25.85 8.98
N TYR A 147 27.04 -25.59 7.67
CA TYR A 147 28.33 -25.28 7.05
C TYR A 147 28.94 -24.01 7.68
N GLU A 148 28.17 -22.93 7.75
CA GLU A 148 28.58 -21.65 8.33
C GLU A 148 28.92 -21.76 9.83
N GLU A 149 28.15 -22.52 10.61
CA GLU A 149 28.41 -22.76 12.03
C GLU A 149 29.72 -23.52 12.27
N ILE A 150 30.04 -24.50 11.41
CA ILE A 150 31.33 -25.23 11.50
C ILE A 150 32.50 -24.30 11.16
N GLU A 151 32.38 -23.45 10.15
CA GLU A 151 33.42 -22.48 9.82
C GLU A 151 33.59 -21.40 10.90
N ALA A 152 32.50 -20.94 11.51
CA ALA A 152 32.56 -19.98 12.61
C ALA A 152 33.29 -20.57 13.83
N ARG A 153 33.12 -21.88 14.08
CA ARG A 153 33.79 -22.59 15.19
C ARG A 153 35.24 -22.95 14.89
N PHE A 154 35.57 -23.24 13.62
CA PHE A 154 36.93 -23.57 13.18
C PHE A 154 37.40 -22.59 12.09
N PRO A 155 37.66 -21.30 12.44
CA PRO A 155 38.01 -20.26 11.45
C PRO A 155 39.22 -20.60 10.59
N GLU A 156 40.13 -21.43 11.09
CA GLU A 156 41.32 -21.87 10.38
C GLU A 156 41.09 -22.93 9.30
N LEU A 157 39.87 -23.46 9.19
CA LEU A 157 39.44 -24.35 8.10
C LEU A 157 38.85 -23.58 6.91
N LYS A 158 38.60 -22.28 7.07
CA LYS A 158 38.06 -21.42 6.03
C LYS A 158 39.09 -21.15 4.94
N THR A 159 38.72 -21.41 3.69
CA THR A 159 39.57 -21.17 2.50
C THR A 159 38.98 -20.05 1.63
N ALA A 160 39.75 -19.55 0.65
CA ALA A 160 39.28 -18.55 -0.30
C ALA A 160 38.12 -19.05 -1.19
N ASP A 161 37.99 -20.36 -1.35
CA ASP A 161 36.94 -21.03 -2.13
C ASP A 161 35.74 -21.48 -1.26
N SER A 162 35.67 -21.02 -0.01
CA SER A 162 34.60 -21.40 0.91
C SER A 162 33.21 -20.96 0.43
N LEU A 163 32.19 -21.80 0.65
CA LEU A 163 30.81 -21.49 0.30
C LEU A 163 30.23 -20.31 1.09
N SER A 164 30.84 -19.92 2.22
CA SER A 164 30.47 -18.70 2.97
C SER A 164 31.02 -17.41 2.36
N GLU A 165 32.01 -17.52 1.46
CA GLU A 165 32.60 -16.40 0.69
C GLU A 165 32.03 -16.33 -0.74
N SER A 166 31.54 -17.44 -1.28
CA SER A 166 30.89 -17.47 -2.59
C SER A 166 29.53 -16.77 -2.54
N VAL A 167 29.38 -15.67 -3.29
CA VAL A 167 28.08 -15.00 -3.51
C VAL A 167 27.29 -15.78 -4.56
N GLY A 168 26.89 -16.99 -4.19
CA GLY A 168 25.85 -17.78 -4.85
C GLY A 168 24.67 -17.91 -3.89
N ALA A 169 24.07 -16.79 -3.51
CA ALA A 169 22.85 -16.82 -2.74
C ALA A 169 21.74 -17.48 -3.59
N PRO A 170 20.83 -18.26 -2.99
CA PRO A 170 19.63 -18.71 -3.68
C PRO A 170 18.95 -17.51 -4.35
N VAL A 171 18.53 -17.68 -5.60
CA VAL A 171 17.60 -16.76 -6.26
C VAL A 171 16.32 -16.80 -5.42
N ALA A 172 16.14 -15.80 -4.57
CA ALA A 172 14.97 -15.73 -3.70
C ALA A 172 13.71 -15.85 -4.57
N SER A 173 12.71 -16.62 -4.14
CA SER A 173 11.45 -16.73 -4.90
C SER A 173 10.66 -15.41 -4.91
N ARG A 174 10.97 -14.51 -3.95
CA ARG A 174 10.40 -13.17 -3.80
C ARG A 174 11.42 -12.23 -3.16
N PHE A 175 11.26 -10.92 -3.40
CA PHE A 175 12.04 -9.91 -2.67
C PHE A 175 11.58 -9.82 -1.22
N ALA A 176 12.53 -9.79 -0.30
CA ALA A 176 12.26 -9.42 1.09
C ALA A 176 11.76 -7.97 1.15
N LYS A 177 11.11 -7.60 2.25
CA LYS A 177 10.61 -6.24 2.48
C LYS A 177 11.50 -5.51 3.49
N ILE A 178 11.71 -4.21 3.26
CA ILE A 178 12.45 -3.32 4.15
C ILE A 178 11.55 -2.13 4.49
N THR A 179 11.33 -1.91 5.79
CA THR A 179 10.66 -0.70 6.29
C THR A 179 11.65 0.47 6.28
N HIS A 180 11.26 1.59 5.67
CA HIS A 180 12.06 2.80 5.66
C HIS A 180 11.98 3.51 7.02
N SER A 181 13.13 3.80 7.66
CA SER A 181 13.18 4.53 8.94
C SER A 181 12.50 5.89 8.87
N VAL A 182 12.63 6.57 7.73
CA VAL A 182 11.90 7.78 7.40
C VAL A 182 11.04 7.49 6.15
N PRO A 183 9.76 7.87 6.08
CA PRO A 183 8.95 7.58 4.90
C PRO A 183 9.49 8.23 3.60
N MET A 184 9.33 7.54 2.48
CA MET A 184 9.57 8.03 1.12
C MET A 184 8.27 8.58 0.50
N LEU A 185 8.09 9.89 0.58
CA LEU A 185 6.87 10.57 0.13
C LEU A 185 6.88 10.91 -1.37
N SER A 186 5.70 11.28 -1.89
CA SER A 186 5.58 11.86 -3.23
C SER A 186 5.80 13.37 -3.20
N LEU A 187 5.97 13.99 -4.37
CA LEU A 187 5.95 15.43 -4.56
C LEU A 187 4.57 15.89 -5.04
N ALA A 188 4.18 17.12 -4.67
CA ALA A 188 3.11 17.83 -5.38
C ALA A 188 3.60 18.20 -6.80
N ASN A 189 2.67 18.37 -7.74
CA ASN A 189 3.00 18.75 -9.12
C ASN A 189 2.61 20.20 -9.39
N ALA A 190 3.38 20.85 -10.25
CA ALA A 190 3.00 22.06 -10.98
C ALA A 190 3.07 21.79 -12.49
N PHE A 191 2.16 22.38 -13.26
CA PHE A 191 2.05 22.24 -14.72
C PHE A 191 2.09 23.58 -15.45
N SER A 192 2.06 24.70 -14.73
CA SER A 192 2.15 26.04 -15.30
C SER A 192 3.10 26.95 -14.53
N ASP A 193 3.53 28.04 -15.16
CA ASP A 193 4.40 29.05 -14.57
C ASP A 193 3.72 29.71 -13.34
N GLU A 194 2.42 29.95 -13.41
CA GLU A 194 1.61 30.56 -12.32
C GLU A 194 1.56 29.66 -11.08
N GLU A 195 1.50 28.34 -11.25
CA GLU A 195 1.53 27.39 -10.13
C GLU A 195 2.88 27.38 -9.41
N VAL A 196 3.97 27.63 -10.13
CA VAL A 196 5.32 27.79 -9.57
C VAL A 196 5.43 29.10 -8.79
N GLU A 197 4.91 30.20 -9.35
CA GLU A 197 4.86 31.49 -8.67
C GLU A 197 4.04 31.42 -7.37
N GLU A 198 2.86 30.79 -7.41
CA GLU A 198 2.05 30.58 -6.21
C GLU A 198 2.71 29.62 -5.21
N PHE A 199 3.49 28.64 -5.66
CA PHE A 199 4.31 27.83 -4.75
C PHE A 199 5.32 28.68 -3.99
N VAL A 200 6.07 29.54 -4.67
CA VAL A 200 7.03 30.46 -4.03
C VAL A 200 6.31 31.42 -3.10
N ALA A 201 5.19 32.01 -3.53
CA ALA A 201 4.39 32.92 -2.71
C ALA A 201 3.85 32.22 -1.45
N ARG A 202 3.36 30.97 -1.58
CA ARG A 202 2.86 30.17 -0.45
C ARG A 202 3.95 29.82 0.55
N VAL A 203 5.16 29.49 0.10
CA VAL A 203 6.32 29.26 0.98
C VAL A 203 6.62 30.51 1.79
N ARG A 204 6.68 31.68 1.13
CA ARG A 204 6.94 32.97 1.79
C ARG A 204 5.86 33.32 2.81
N ARG A 205 4.58 33.15 2.42
CA ARG A 205 3.40 33.42 3.27
C ARG A 205 3.37 32.53 4.50
N PHE A 206 3.70 31.24 4.34
CA PHE A 206 3.73 30.29 5.46
C PHE A 206 4.80 30.64 6.49
N LEU A 207 5.98 31.05 6.02
CA LEU A 207 7.12 31.44 6.85
C LEU A 207 7.06 32.90 7.34
N ASP A 208 5.98 33.63 7.01
CA ASP A 208 5.78 35.07 7.30
C ASP A 208 7.00 35.94 6.96
N LEU A 209 7.61 35.67 5.81
CA LEU A 209 8.85 36.34 5.41
C LEU A 209 8.57 37.76 4.86
N PRO A 210 9.24 38.80 5.37
CA PRO A 210 9.12 40.16 4.85
C PRO A 210 9.45 40.26 3.36
N GLU A 211 8.86 41.26 2.71
CA GLU A 211 9.19 41.62 1.33
C GLU A 211 10.70 41.95 1.21
N GLY A 212 11.39 41.33 0.25
CA GLY A 212 12.83 41.51 0.03
C GLY A 212 13.76 40.49 0.71
N VAL A 213 13.29 39.66 1.65
CA VAL A 213 14.10 38.53 2.17
C VAL A 213 14.09 37.40 1.12
N PRO A 214 15.22 37.04 0.49
CA PRO A 214 15.24 35.99 -0.52
C PRO A 214 15.06 34.61 0.10
N VAL A 215 14.33 33.74 -0.60
CA VAL A 215 14.29 32.29 -0.30
C VAL A 215 15.06 31.60 -1.40
N THR A 216 16.15 30.92 -1.03
CA THR A 216 16.92 30.13 -1.98
C THR A 216 16.27 28.77 -2.17
N PHE A 217 16.25 28.31 -3.42
CA PHE A 217 15.75 27.02 -3.83
C PHE A 217 16.87 26.24 -4.53
N THR A 218 16.88 24.92 -4.34
CA THR A 218 17.59 24.01 -5.23
C THR A 218 16.64 23.60 -6.37
N ALA A 219 17.09 23.69 -7.62
CA ALA A 219 16.39 23.19 -8.79
C ALA A 219 17.19 22.06 -9.45
N GLU A 220 16.58 20.88 -9.60
CA GLU A 220 17.23 19.66 -10.10
C GLU A 220 16.36 18.96 -11.15
N PRO A 221 16.93 18.29 -12.17
CA PRO A 221 16.13 17.54 -13.13
C PRO A 221 15.34 16.43 -12.45
N LYS A 222 14.07 16.28 -12.83
CA LYS A 222 13.23 15.19 -12.35
C LYS A 222 13.48 13.94 -13.19
N ILE A 223 14.38 13.08 -12.70
CA ILE A 223 14.79 11.84 -13.38
C ILE A 223 13.61 10.89 -13.51
N ASP A 224 13.43 10.31 -14.70
CA ASP A 224 12.38 9.33 -14.96
C ASP A 224 12.90 7.88 -14.79
N GLY A 225 12.87 7.39 -13.56
CA GLY A 225 13.36 6.06 -13.21
C GLY A 225 12.57 5.41 -12.08
N LEU A 226 13.29 4.67 -11.22
CA LEU A 226 12.77 4.04 -10.03
C LEU A 226 13.51 4.55 -8.78
N SER A 227 12.78 5.16 -7.85
CA SER A 227 13.35 5.65 -6.60
C SER A 227 13.88 4.51 -5.73
N CYS A 228 15.09 4.71 -5.19
CA CYS A 228 15.81 3.75 -4.37
C CYS A 228 16.45 4.45 -3.16
N SER A 229 16.37 3.79 -2.00
CA SER A 229 17.04 4.18 -0.76
C SER A 229 18.23 3.27 -0.51
N LEU A 230 19.40 3.84 -0.22
CA LEU A 230 20.67 3.15 0.04
C LEU A 230 21.08 3.41 1.48
N ARG A 231 21.04 2.39 2.34
CA ARG A 231 21.45 2.52 3.73
C ARG A 231 22.93 2.22 3.89
N TYR A 232 23.66 3.21 4.38
CA TYR A 232 25.05 3.09 4.76
C TYR A 232 25.19 3.13 6.28
N GLU A 233 25.91 2.15 6.84
CA GLU A 233 26.31 2.13 8.25
C GLU A 233 27.83 2.11 8.34
N GLN A 234 28.39 3.05 9.10
CA GLN A 234 29.83 3.33 9.17
C GLN A 234 30.45 3.48 7.77
N GLY A 235 29.67 4.10 6.86
CA GLY A 235 30.01 4.30 5.46
C GLY A 235 29.98 3.05 4.58
N ARG A 236 29.53 1.88 5.04
CA ARG A 236 29.39 0.65 4.23
C ARG A 236 27.95 0.43 3.81
N LEU A 237 27.71 0.05 2.56
CA LEU A 237 26.37 -0.24 2.04
C LEU A 237 25.82 -1.53 2.67
N VAL A 238 24.89 -1.38 3.61
CA VAL A 238 24.28 -2.50 4.35
C VAL A 238 23.05 -3.02 3.63
N SER A 239 22.14 -2.12 3.21
CA SER A 239 20.92 -2.48 2.50
C SER A 239 20.51 -1.45 1.46
N ALA A 240 19.70 -1.88 0.49
CA ALA A 240 19.05 -1.00 -0.46
C ALA A 240 17.60 -1.44 -0.69
N ALA A 241 16.69 -0.47 -0.75
CA ALA A 241 15.26 -0.72 -0.87
C ALA A 241 14.63 0.12 -1.98
N THR A 242 13.67 -0.44 -2.71
CA THR A 242 12.80 0.35 -3.59
C THR A 242 11.87 1.22 -2.74
N ARG A 243 11.24 2.25 -3.33
CA ARG A 243 10.27 3.08 -2.60
C ARG A 243 9.08 2.28 -2.04
N GLY A 244 8.60 1.31 -2.81
CA GLY A 244 7.39 0.57 -2.53
C GLY A 244 6.14 1.45 -2.29
N ASP A 245 5.49 1.34 -1.13
CA ASP A 245 4.33 2.19 -0.77
C ASP A 245 4.73 3.51 -0.08
N GLY A 246 6.03 3.72 0.11
CA GLY A 246 6.62 4.85 0.82
C GLY A 246 6.97 4.56 2.29
N GLN A 247 6.37 3.56 2.91
CA GLN A 247 6.73 3.06 4.24
C GLN A 247 7.58 1.79 4.14
N GLU A 248 7.23 0.90 3.22
CA GLU A 248 7.90 -0.36 3.00
C GLU A 248 8.29 -0.53 1.52
N GLY A 249 9.53 -0.93 1.30
CA GLY A 249 10.15 -1.19 0.01
C GLY A 249 10.51 -2.66 -0.20
N GLU A 250 10.86 -3.02 -1.44
CA GLU A 250 11.48 -4.32 -1.74
C GLU A 250 12.99 -4.21 -1.53
N ASP A 251 13.58 -5.20 -0.85
CA ASP A 251 15.02 -5.36 -0.70
C ASP A 251 15.65 -5.68 -2.07
N VAL A 252 16.43 -4.74 -2.59
CA VAL A 252 17.16 -4.85 -3.86
C VAL A 252 18.66 -4.73 -3.63
N THR A 253 19.14 -5.06 -2.42
CA THR A 253 20.54 -4.90 -2.02
C THR A 253 21.51 -5.62 -2.96
N ALA A 254 21.21 -6.88 -3.30
CA ALA A 254 22.02 -7.66 -4.22
C ALA A 254 22.09 -7.02 -5.62
N ASN A 255 20.95 -6.58 -6.14
CA ASN A 255 20.82 -5.93 -7.45
C ASN A 255 21.56 -4.59 -7.49
N VAL A 256 21.39 -3.76 -6.47
CA VAL A 256 22.05 -2.45 -6.34
C VAL A 256 23.57 -2.59 -6.28
N ARG A 257 24.10 -3.61 -5.61
CA ARG A 257 25.55 -3.89 -5.56
C ARG A 257 26.17 -4.14 -6.95
N THR A 258 25.37 -4.50 -7.95
CA THR A 258 25.83 -4.71 -9.33
C THR A 258 25.92 -3.41 -10.14
N ILE A 259 25.38 -2.30 -9.64
CA ILE A 259 25.42 -0.99 -10.30
C ILE A 259 26.77 -0.35 -10.03
N GLY A 260 27.63 -0.30 -11.06
CA GLY A 260 29.03 0.14 -10.90
C GLY A 260 29.23 1.57 -10.40
N GLU A 261 28.24 2.47 -10.59
CA GLU A 261 28.31 3.86 -10.10
C GLU A 261 27.98 4.00 -8.60
N ILE A 262 27.45 2.96 -7.95
CA ILE A 262 27.08 3.01 -6.53
C ILE A 262 28.23 2.44 -5.67
N PRO A 263 28.89 3.27 -4.84
CA PRO A 263 30.01 2.80 -4.03
C PRO A 263 29.52 1.87 -2.91
N HIS A 264 30.17 0.71 -2.76
CA HIS A 264 29.90 -0.19 -1.62
C HIS A 264 30.42 0.38 -0.29
N ARG A 265 31.36 1.33 -0.36
CA ARG A 265 31.85 2.09 0.78
C ARG A 265 31.98 3.57 0.39
N LEU A 266 31.34 4.46 1.15
CA LEU A 266 31.47 5.90 1.01
C LEU A 266 32.92 6.32 1.31
N SER A 267 33.39 7.32 0.56
CA SER A 267 34.72 7.89 0.70
C SER A 267 34.65 9.32 1.27
N GLY A 268 35.75 9.88 1.75
CA GLY A 268 35.78 11.26 2.25
C GLY A 268 35.42 11.43 3.73
N ALA A 269 35.25 12.69 4.14
CA ALA A 269 35.05 13.09 5.54
C ALA A 269 33.58 13.39 5.87
N GLY A 270 33.25 13.40 7.17
CA GLY A 270 31.92 13.77 7.66
C GLY A 270 30.83 12.73 7.38
N ILE A 271 31.20 11.47 7.12
CA ILE A 271 30.25 10.38 6.92
C ILE A 271 29.59 10.06 8.28
N PRO A 272 28.25 10.14 8.40
CA PRO A 272 27.55 9.80 9.63
C PRO A 272 27.64 8.30 9.94
N GLU A 273 27.38 7.91 11.20
CA GLU A 273 27.34 6.50 11.59
C GLU A 273 26.26 5.73 10.82
N VAL A 274 25.12 6.37 10.60
CA VAL A 274 24.01 5.87 9.79
C VAL A 274 23.55 6.96 8.84
N ILE A 275 23.38 6.63 7.56
CA ILE A 275 22.70 7.47 6.57
C ILE A 275 21.96 6.65 5.50
N ASP A 276 20.71 7.00 5.25
CA ASP A 276 19.95 6.53 4.10
C ASP A 276 20.11 7.55 2.96
N VAL A 277 20.85 7.23 1.91
CA VAL A 277 20.96 8.07 0.70
C VAL A 277 19.82 7.72 -0.26
N ARG A 278 19.07 8.71 -0.73
CA ARG A 278 17.97 8.52 -1.68
C ARG A 278 18.35 9.05 -3.05
N GLY A 279 18.00 8.26 -4.05
CA GLY A 279 18.24 8.60 -5.44
C GLY A 279 17.30 7.89 -6.41
N GLU A 280 17.56 8.08 -7.69
CA GLU A 280 16.81 7.44 -8.77
C GLU A 280 17.72 6.47 -9.52
N VAL A 281 17.29 5.21 -9.63
CA VAL A 281 17.90 4.24 -10.54
C VAL A 281 17.26 4.43 -11.92
N TYR A 282 18.07 4.60 -12.95
CA TYR A 282 17.60 4.88 -14.32
C TYR A 282 18.42 4.15 -15.37
N MET A 283 17.97 4.24 -16.62
CA MET A 283 18.65 3.70 -17.80
C MET A 283 18.77 4.80 -18.86
N SER A 284 19.93 4.91 -19.49
CA SER A 284 20.12 5.90 -20.56
C SER A 284 19.30 5.53 -21.80
N GLY A 285 18.98 6.50 -22.65
CA GLY A 285 18.23 6.27 -23.88
C GLY A 285 18.99 5.37 -24.87
N ALA A 286 20.33 5.47 -24.91
CA ALA A 286 21.17 4.62 -25.75
C ALA A 286 21.17 3.17 -25.23
N ASP A 287 21.33 3.01 -23.93
CA ASP A 287 21.33 1.72 -23.25
C ASP A 287 19.98 0.99 -23.37
N PHE A 288 18.88 1.73 -23.25
CA PHE A 288 17.53 1.23 -23.46
C PHE A 288 17.32 0.69 -24.87
N ARG A 289 17.75 1.44 -25.90
CA ARG A 289 17.68 0.99 -27.30
C ARG A 289 18.51 -0.28 -27.52
N ALA A 290 19.72 -0.33 -26.96
CA ALA A 290 20.58 -1.51 -27.04
C ALA A 290 19.97 -2.73 -26.32
N LEU A 291 19.34 -2.53 -25.15
CA LEU A 291 18.64 -3.58 -24.43
C LEU A 291 17.45 -4.13 -25.26
N ASN A 292 16.63 -3.26 -25.84
CA ASN A 292 15.50 -3.68 -26.67
C ASN A 292 15.94 -4.37 -27.96
N ALA A 293 17.04 -3.95 -28.58
CA ALA A 293 17.62 -4.66 -29.73
C ALA A 293 17.99 -6.11 -29.34
N ARG A 294 18.71 -6.30 -28.23
CA ARG A 294 19.04 -7.64 -27.70
C ARG A 294 17.80 -8.46 -27.36
N GLN A 295 16.76 -7.84 -26.79
CA GLN A 295 15.48 -8.51 -26.50
C GLN A 295 14.78 -8.97 -27.79
N SER A 296 14.75 -8.13 -28.82
CA SER A 296 14.16 -8.44 -30.12
C SER A 296 14.89 -9.61 -30.80
N GLU A 297 16.22 -9.59 -30.81
CA GLU A 297 17.05 -10.66 -31.37
C GLU A 297 16.84 -11.99 -30.63
N ALA A 298 16.63 -11.93 -29.31
CA ALA A 298 16.32 -13.08 -28.48
C ALA A 298 14.83 -13.51 -28.50
N GLY A 299 13.97 -12.84 -29.28
CA GLY A 299 12.54 -13.12 -29.34
C GLY A 299 11.79 -12.86 -28.02
N LYS A 300 12.32 -11.99 -27.15
CA LYS A 300 11.75 -11.63 -25.84
C LYS A 300 10.89 -10.36 -25.93
N PRO A 301 9.94 -10.16 -25.01
CA PRO A 301 9.14 -8.93 -24.94
C PRO A 301 10.03 -7.68 -24.81
N LEU A 302 9.68 -6.64 -25.55
CA LEU A 302 10.37 -5.35 -25.50
C LEU A 302 9.89 -4.53 -24.30
N PHE A 303 10.79 -3.72 -23.75
CA PHE A 303 10.42 -2.72 -22.75
C PHE A 303 9.80 -1.50 -23.43
N ALA A 304 8.73 -0.97 -22.84
CA ALA A 304 7.98 0.13 -23.45
C ALA A 304 8.69 1.49 -23.33
N ASN A 305 9.37 1.76 -22.21
CA ASN A 305 10.13 2.99 -21.99
C ASN A 305 11.33 2.75 -21.05
N PRO A 306 12.30 3.69 -20.97
CA PRO A 306 13.48 3.56 -20.11
C PRO A 306 13.16 3.39 -18.63
N ARG A 307 12.10 4.04 -18.11
CA ARG A 307 11.63 3.90 -16.73
C ARG A 307 11.24 2.45 -16.40
N ASN A 308 10.41 1.84 -17.23
CA ASN A 308 9.96 0.44 -17.09
C ASN A 308 11.12 -0.53 -17.30
N ALA A 309 12.02 -0.22 -18.24
CA ALA A 309 13.25 -0.98 -18.40
C ALA A 309 14.10 -0.93 -17.14
N ALA A 310 14.32 0.25 -16.53
CA ALA A 310 15.09 0.40 -15.30
C ALA A 310 14.44 -0.36 -14.14
N ALA A 311 13.14 -0.17 -13.92
CA ALA A 311 12.39 -0.86 -12.86
C ALA A 311 12.41 -2.38 -13.02
N GLY A 312 12.14 -2.87 -14.23
CA GLY A 312 12.19 -4.30 -14.53
C GLY A 312 13.62 -4.86 -14.50
N SER A 313 14.64 -4.04 -14.69
CA SER A 313 16.05 -4.44 -14.62
C SER A 313 16.58 -4.52 -13.21
N LEU A 314 16.16 -3.62 -12.34
CA LEU A 314 16.54 -3.65 -10.94
C LEU A 314 15.82 -4.78 -10.18
N ARG A 315 14.55 -5.03 -10.52
CA ARG A 315 13.69 -6.02 -9.85
C ARG A 315 13.84 -7.40 -10.48
N GLN A 316 15.06 -7.93 -10.50
CA GLN A 316 15.36 -9.30 -10.91
C GLN A 316 15.74 -10.15 -9.69
N LEU A 317 15.11 -11.31 -9.51
CA LEU A 317 15.46 -12.20 -8.40
C LEU A 317 16.91 -12.69 -8.51
N ASP A 318 17.38 -12.90 -9.74
CA ASP A 318 18.79 -13.12 -10.04
C ASP A 318 19.50 -11.78 -10.31
N SER A 319 20.39 -11.41 -9.39
CA SER A 319 21.19 -10.19 -9.50
C SER A 319 22.16 -10.21 -10.70
N ALA A 320 22.56 -11.38 -11.22
CA ALA A 320 23.39 -11.46 -12.42
C ALA A 320 22.66 -10.93 -13.67
N VAL A 321 21.34 -11.08 -13.73
CA VAL A 321 20.53 -10.44 -14.77
C VAL A 321 20.58 -8.93 -14.64
N THR A 322 20.57 -8.39 -13.41
CA THR A 322 20.74 -6.94 -13.19
C THR A 322 22.12 -6.48 -13.62
N ALA A 323 23.17 -7.22 -13.27
CA ALA A 323 24.55 -6.90 -13.63
C ALA A 323 24.75 -6.82 -15.16
N SER A 324 24.01 -7.61 -15.93
CA SER A 324 24.05 -7.58 -17.41
C SER A 324 23.36 -6.37 -18.05
N ARG A 325 22.67 -5.56 -17.24
CA ARG A 325 21.87 -4.42 -17.68
C ARG A 325 22.51 -3.11 -17.19
N PRO A 326 22.71 -2.13 -18.09
CA PRO A 326 23.41 -0.87 -17.78
C PRO A 326 22.53 0.10 -16.97
N LEU A 327 22.32 -0.22 -15.70
CA LEU A 327 21.66 0.66 -14.76
C LEU A 327 22.63 1.74 -14.25
N ARG A 328 22.08 2.91 -13.96
CA ARG A 328 22.78 4.08 -13.43
C ARG A 328 22.03 4.66 -12.24
N PHE A 329 22.66 5.58 -11.52
CA PHE A 329 22.07 6.18 -10.31
C PHE A 329 22.34 7.69 -10.23
N PHE A 330 21.41 8.45 -9.63
CA PHE A 330 21.66 9.82 -9.18
C PHE A 330 21.13 10.02 -7.77
N ALA A 331 22.00 10.44 -6.84
CA ALA A 331 21.61 10.82 -5.47
C ALA A 331 21.01 12.23 -5.45
N TYR A 332 19.89 12.41 -4.74
CA TYR A 332 19.18 13.70 -4.68
C TYR A 332 18.64 14.06 -3.28
N ALA A 333 18.57 13.12 -2.33
CA ALA A 333 18.06 13.36 -0.98
C ALA A 333 18.57 12.31 0.01
N TRP A 334 18.06 12.34 1.24
CA TRP A 334 18.33 11.35 2.28
C TRP A 334 17.07 10.99 3.08
N GLY A 335 17.15 9.90 3.83
CA GLY A 335 16.18 9.46 4.83
C GLY A 335 16.71 9.68 6.24
N GLU A 336 16.89 8.61 7.01
CA GLU A 336 17.53 8.67 8.32
C GLU A 336 18.99 9.15 8.17
N ALA A 337 19.44 10.00 9.10
CA ALA A 337 20.84 10.35 9.23
C ALA A 337 21.16 10.66 10.70
N SER A 338 22.18 9.99 11.24
CA SER A 338 22.69 10.24 12.59
C SER A 338 23.28 11.64 12.79
N GLY A 339 23.65 12.30 11.69
CA GLY A 339 24.08 13.70 11.65
C GLY A 339 24.11 14.19 10.22
N LEU A 340 23.87 15.50 10.00
CA LEU A 340 23.91 16.09 8.67
C LEU A 340 25.20 16.90 8.48
N PRO A 341 26.02 16.60 7.46
CA PRO A 341 27.27 17.31 7.18
C PRO A 341 27.06 18.69 6.54
N ALA A 342 25.81 19.04 6.19
CA ALA A 342 25.43 20.34 5.65
C ALA A 342 24.04 20.75 6.16
N ASP A 343 23.78 22.05 6.16
CA ASP A 343 22.53 22.70 6.59
C ASP A 343 21.63 23.14 5.42
N SER A 344 22.01 22.79 4.19
CA SER A 344 21.30 23.07 2.94
C SER A 344 21.16 21.83 2.06
N GLN A 345 20.09 21.79 1.26
CA GLN A 345 19.80 20.75 0.27
C GLN A 345 20.94 20.65 -0.75
N HIS A 346 21.36 21.78 -1.33
CA HIS A 346 22.47 21.81 -2.27
C HIS A 346 23.79 21.40 -1.62
N GLY A 347 24.03 21.80 -0.37
CA GLY A 347 25.17 21.37 0.42
C GLY A 347 25.21 19.84 0.62
N MET A 348 24.06 19.24 0.90
CA MET A 348 23.91 17.78 1.02
C MET A 348 24.19 17.06 -0.30
N VAL A 349 23.62 17.53 -1.43
CA VAL A 349 23.89 16.94 -2.76
C VAL A 349 25.39 17.02 -3.10
N LYS A 350 26.04 18.18 -2.87
CA LYS A 350 27.50 18.31 -3.01
C LYS A 350 28.27 17.36 -2.10
N THR A 351 27.72 17.02 -0.93
CA THR A 351 28.35 16.07 -0.01
C THR A 351 28.27 14.64 -0.53
N PHE A 352 27.15 14.24 -1.14
CA PHE A 352 27.04 12.94 -1.82
C PHE A 352 28.08 12.78 -2.92
N ALA A 353 28.28 13.82 -3.74
CA ALA A 353 29.34 13.83 -4.75
C ALA A 353 30.74 13.64 -4.12
N ARG A 354 31.05 14.33 -3.02
CA ARG A 354 32.31 14.15 -2.28
C ARG A 354 32.48 12.75 -1.69
N TRP A 355 31.36 12.05 -1.41
CA TRP A 355 31.39 10.67 -0.94
C TRP A 355 31.56 9.63 -2.05
N GLY A 356 31.55 10.06 -3.31
CA GLY A 356 31.68 9.20 -4.49
C GLY A 356 30.36 8.73 -5.06
N LEU A 357 29.23 9.30 -4.63
CA LEU A 357 27.92 9.01 -5.22
C LEU A 357 27.68 9.93 -6.44
N PRO A 358 27.12 9.41 -7.54
CA PRO A 358 26.78 10.21 -8.70
C PRO A 358 25.67 11.21 -8.36
N THR A 359 25.86 12.47 -8.76
CA THR A 359 24.87 13.55 -8.64
C THR A 359 24.67 14.23 -9.98
N ASN A 360 23.53 14.90 -10.18
CA ASN A 360 23.25 15.55 -11.45
C ASN A 360 23.87 16.96 -11.52
N ASP A 361 24.68 17.21 -12.55
CA ASP A 361 25.36 18.50 -12.75
C ASP A 361 24.42 19.68 -13.08
N LEU A 362 23.16 19.39 -13.44
CA LEU A 362 22.12 20.40 -13.67
C LEU A 362 21.41 20.82 -12.37
N THR A 363 21.84 20.31 -11.21
CA THR A 363 21.33 20.75 -9.91
C THR A 363 21.94 22.09 -9.53
N VAL A 364 21.13 23.15 -9.55
CA VAL A 364 21.58 24.55 -9.32
C VAL A 364 20.82 25.22 -8.18
N LEU A 365 21.37 26.32 -7.68
CA LEU A 365 20.68 27.23 -6.78
C LEU A 365 19.92 28.28 -7.59
N CYS A 366 18.70 28.59 -7.14
CA CYS A 366 17.81 29.60 -7.69
C CYS A 366 17.32 30.51 -6.56
N HIS A 367 17.18 31.81 -6.80
CA HIS A 367 16.83 32.79 -5.77
C HIS A 367 15.46 33.43 -5.99
N SER A 368 14.79 33.10 -7.09
CA SER A 368 13.47 33.64 -7.44
C SER A 368 12.65 32.62 -8.24
N ALA A 369 11.34 32.87 -8.38
CA ALA A 369 10.49 32.09 -9.28
C ALA A 369 10.98 32.21 -10.74
N GLN A 370 11.48 33.38 -11.14
CA GLN A 370 12.02 33.63 -12.46
C GLN A 370 13.26 32.79 -12.74
N ASP A 371 14.16 32.62 -11.75
CA ASP A 371 15.33 31.74 -11.87
C ASP A 371 14.90 30.29 -12.06
N LEU A 372 13.89 29.83 -11.28
CA LEU A 372 13.33 28.49 -11.39
C LEU A 372 12.75 28.22 -12.78
N LEU A 373 11.98 29.18 -13.32
CA LEU A 373 11.37 29.10 -14.64
C LEU A 373 12.41 29.17 -15.77
N ALA A 374 13.43 30.02 -15.63
CA ALA A 374 14.54 30.10 -16.59
C ALA A 374 15.31 28.77 -16.66
N HIS A 375 15.61 28.17 -15.51
CA HIS A 375 16.28 26.86 -15.45
C HIS A 375 15.40 25.75 -16.05
N TYR A 376 14.10 25.77 -15.77
CA TYR A 376 13.14 24.83 -16.35
C TYR A 376 13.09 24.91 -17.88
N ARG A 377 13.06 26.10 -18.46
CA ARG A 377 13.09 26.30 -19.92
C ARG A 377 14.39 25.79 -20.53
N MET A 378 15.53 26.10 -19.91
CA MET A 378 16.84 25.60 -20.35
C MET A 378 16.92 24.06 -20.33
N ILE A 379 16.43 23.42 -19.27
CA ILE A 379 16.37 21.95 -19.20
C ILE A 379 15.41 21.41 -20.27
N GLY A 380 14.25 22.06 -20.46
CA GLY A 380 13.27 21.69 -21.47
C GLY A 380 13.83 21.67 -22.90
N GLU A 381 14.60 22.70 -23.27
CA GLU A 381 15.29 22.78 -24.57
C GLU A 381 16.33 21.67 -24.76
N ARG A 382 17.01 21.29 -23.67
CA ARG A 382 18.05 20.24 -23.70
C ARG A 382 17.51 18.83 -23.55
N ARG A 383 16.23 18.65 -23.19
CA ARG A 383 15.61 17.36 -22.83
C ARG A 383 15.94 16.23 -23.80
N ALA A 384 15.88 16.49 -25.10
CA ALA A 384 16.16 15.48 -26.14
C ALA A 384 17.64 15.03 -26.22
N THR A 385 18.56 15.80 -25.65
CA THR A 385 20.02 15.62 -25.78
C THR A 385 20.72 15.18 -24.48
N LEU A 386 20.00 15.08 -23.36
CA LEU A 386 20.58 14.71 -22.06
C LEU A 386 21.09 13.26 -22.00
N GLY A 387 20.64 12.39 -22.90
CA GLY A 387 21.00 10.97 -22.91
C GLY A 387 20.23 10.12 -21.89
N TYR A 388 19.42 10.73 -21.04
CA TYR A 388 18.50 10.07 -20.11
C TYR A 388 17.16 10.82 -20.06
N ASP A 389 16.11 10.11 -19.66
CA ASP A 389 14.77 10.65 -19.64
C ASP A 389 14.49 11.44 -18.36
N ILE A 390 13.81 12.57 -18.54
CA ILE A 390 13.31 13.42 -17.47
C ILE A 390 11.87 13.82 -17.78
N ASP A 391 11.08 14.00 -16.73
CA ASP A 391 9.66 14.37 -16.82
C ASP A 391 9.33 15.75 -16.21
N GLY A 392 10.36 16.51 -15.81
CA GLY A 392 10.23 17.85 -15.27
C GLY A 392 11.49 18.34 -14.55
N VAL A 393 11.30 19.33 -13.69
CA VAL A 393 12.31 19.85 -12.75
C VAL A 393 11.70 19.85 -11.35
N VAL A 394 12.46 19.41 -10.35
CA VAL A 394 12.06 19.47 -8.93
C VAL A 394 12.66 20.72 -8.31
N TYR A 395 11.82 21.48 -7.61
CA TYR A 395 12.22 22.63 -6.82
C TYR A 395 12.11 22.29 -5.34
N LYS A 396 13.13 22.61 -4.56
CA LYS A 396 13.18 22.38 -3.10
C LYS A 396 13.65 23.67 -2.44
N VAL A 397 13.03 24.10 -1.34
CA VAL A 397 13.60 25.13 -0.47
C VAL A 397 14.98 24.65 -0.01
N ASP A 398 16.02 25.47 -0.20
CA ASP A 398 17.39 25.01 -0.02
C ASP A 398 17.77 24.84 1.46
N SER A 399 17.36 25.78 2.33
CA SER A 399 17.66 25.71 3.77
C SER A 399 16.91 24.56 4.44
N LEU A 400 17.64 23.66 5.12
CA LEU A 400 17.04 22.53 5.85
C LEU A 400 16.26 22.98 7.08
N ASP A 401 16.63 24.13 7.65
CA ASP A 401 15.85 24.72 8.74
C ASP A 401 14.47 25.16 8.28
N LEU A 402 14.41 25.85 7.13
CA LEU A 402 13.13 26.23 6.53
C LEU A 402 12.32 25.01 6.09
N GLN A 403 12.95 23.94 5.59
CA GLN A 403 12.25 22.69 5.29
C GLN A 403 11.60 22.09 6.55
N ARG A 404 12.30 22.06 7.69
CA ARG A 404 11.74 21.57 8.97
C ARG A 404 10.54 22.41 9.42
N ARG A 405 10.64 23.74 9.32
CA ARG A 405 9.55 24.67 9.66
C ARG A 405 8.33 24.50 8.76
N LEU A 406 8.56 24.33 7.44
CA LEU A 406 7.50 24.10 6.46
C LEU A 406 6.81 22.74 6.63
N GLY A 407 7.54 21.71 7.01
CA GLY A 407 7.00 20.37 7.26
C GLY A 407 6.30 19.75 6.04
N PHE A 408 5.29 18.92 6.30
CA PHE A 408 4.62 18.09 5.32
C PHE A 408 3.10 18.30 5.33
N ILE A 409 2.47 18.01 4.19
CA ILE A 409 1.06 17.63 4.11
C ILE A 409 0.97 16.11 3.96
N SER A 410 -0.23 15.53 4.08
CA SER A 410 -0.46 14.08 4.20
C SER A 410 0.30 13.18 3.23
N ARG A 411 0.62 13.66 2.02
CA ARG A 411 1.32 12.87 0.98
C ARG A 411 2.54 13.54 0.34
N SER A 412 2.88 14.78 0.71
CA SER A 412 3.98 15.54 0.10
C SER A 412 4.56 16.62 1.01
N PRO A 413 5.83 17.01 0.84
CA PRO A 413 6.42 18.14 1.56
C PRO A 413 5.84 19.48 1.10
N ARG A 414 5.71 20.44 2.02
CA ARG A 414 5.34 21.83 1.66
C ARG A 414 6.49 22.59 1.00
N TRP A 415 7.71 22.14 1.24
CA TRP A 415 8.95 22.78 0.82
C TRP A 415 9.48 22.29 -0.54
N ALA A 416 8.78 21.38 -1.23
CA ALA A 416 9.17 20.93 -2.56
C ALA A 416 8.00 20.69 -3.51
N ILE A 417 8.23 20.92 -4.81
CA ILE A 417 7.26 20.73 -5.89
C ILE A 417 7.96 20.22 -7.15
N ALA A 418 7.27 19.41 -7.95
CA ALA A 418 7.72 18.94 -9.25
C ALA A 418 7.04 19.74 -10.38
N HIS A 419 7.78 20.62 -11.05
CA HIS A 419 7.30 21.32 -12.25
C HIS A 419 7.46 20.40 -13.47
N LYS A 420 6.34 19.83 -13.93
CA LYS A 420 6.30 18.81 -14.98
C LYS A 420 6.36 19.44 -16.36
N PHE A 421 7.09 18.81 -17.27
CA PHE A 421 7.00 19.20 -18.69
C PHE A 421 5.60 18.96 -19.24
N PRO A 422 5.17 19.74 -20.26
CA PRO A 422 3.91 19.51 -20.93
C PRO A 422 3.84 18.06 -21.40
N ALA A 423 2.75 17.41 -21.02
CA ALA A 423 2.55 16.02 -21.36
C ALA A 423 2.43 15.84 -22.88
N GLU A 424 3.05 14.78 -23.39
CA GLU A 424 3.07 14.49 -24.81
C GLU A 424 1.65 14.26 -25.32
N ARG A 425 1.35 14.84 -26.48
CA ARG A 425 0.05 14.76 -27.12
C ARG A 425 0.16 13.98 -28.43
N ALA A 426 -0.87 13.21 -28.73
CA ALA A 426 -1.04 12.61 -30.04
C ALA A 426 -2.51 12.67 -30.45
N VAL A 427 -2.75 12.59 -31.76
CA VAL A 427 -4.10 12.52 -32.31
C VAL A 427 -4.36 11.10 -32.78
N THR A 428 -5.48 10.53 -32.36
CA THR A 428 -5.91 9.19 -32.80
C THR A 428 -7.43 9.13 -32.93
N GLU A 429 -7.94 8.08 -33.56
CA GLU A 429 -9.37 7.86 -33.74
C GLU A 429 -10.00 7.23 -32.49
N LEU A 430 -11.17 7.74 -32.09
CA LEU A 430 -12.02 7.17 -31.04
C LEU A 430 -12.91 6.06 -31.62
N LEU A 431 -12.52 4.81 -31.44
CA LEU A 431 -13.22 3.63 -31.95
C LEU A 431 -14.50 3.30 -31.15
N GLY A 432 -14.55 3.65 -29.88
CA GLY A 432 -15.67 3.32 -29.00
C GLY A 432 -15.54 3.92 -27.61
N ILE A 433 -16.59 3.77 -26.80
CA ILE A 433 -16.59 4.18 -25.39
C ILE A 433 -17.16 3.03 -24.57
N ASP A 434 -16.33 2.43 -23.72
CA ASP A 434 -16.73 1.41 -22.75
C ASP A 434 -17.07 2.05 -21.41
N ILE A 435 -18.07 1.52 -20.73
CA ILE A 435 -18.48 1.99 -19.40
C ILE A 435 -18.03 0.99 -18.35
N GLN A 436 -17.04 1.37 -17.55
CA GLN A 436 -16.56 0.60 -16.43
C GLN A 436 -17.37 0.93 -15.17
N VAL A 437 -17.82 -0.08 -14.45
CA VAL A 437 -18.57 0.09 -13.20
C VAL A 437 -17.62 -0.09 -12.02
N GLY A 438 -17.25 1.01 -11.37
CA GLY A 438 -16.34 0.99 -10.23
C GLY A 438 -16.96 0.43 -8.96
N ARG A 439 -16.14 0.25 -7.91
CA ARG A 439 -16.53 -0.31 -6.59
C ARG A 439 -17.74 0.36 -5.93
N THR A 440 -17.91 1.67 -6.10
CA THR A 440 -19.04 2.45 -5.54
C THR A 440 -20.21 2.57 -6.52
N GLY A 441 -20.19 1.81 -7.61
CA GLY A 441 -21.18 1.87 -8.67
C GLY A 441 -20.92 2.98 -9.69
N ALA A 442 -19.86 3.79 -9.56
CA ALA A 442 -19.52 4.83 -10.53
C ALA A 442 -19.37 4.28 -11.96
N LEU A 443 -20.15 4.82 -12.89
CA LEU A 443 -20.05 4.53 -14.32
C LEU A 443 -18.97 5.45 -14.90
N THR A 444 -17.79 4.88 -15.15
CA THR A 444 -16.63 5.61 -15.64
C THR A 444 -16.44 5.32 -17.14
N PRO A 445 -16.57 6.32 -18.01
CA PRO A 445 -16.34 6.15 -19.44
C PRO A 445 -14.85 6.04 -19.78
N VAL A 446 -14.53 5.05 -20.60
CA VAL A 446 -13.18 4.79 -21.11
C VAL A 446 -13.22 4.79 -22.64
N ALA A 447 -12.49 5.71 -23.25
CA ALA A 447 -12.28 5.78 -24.68
C ALA A 447 -11.51 4.56 -25.18
N LYS A 448 -12.01 3.89 -26.21
CA LYS A 448 -11.29 2.89 -27.01
C LYS A 448 -10.71 3.58 -28.22
N LEU A 449 -9.40 3.53 -28.36
CA LEU A 449 -8.67 4.31 -29.34
C LEU A 449 -8.01 3.41 -30.37
N ALA A 450 -7.88 3.90 -31.60
CA ALA A 450 -6.95 3.29 -32.54
C ALA A 450 -5.54 3.33 -31.91
N PRO A 451 -4.83 2.18 -31.82
CA PRO A 451 -3.56 2.11 -31.12
C PRO A 451 -2.56 3.15 -31.64
N ILE A 452 -2.06 4.00 -30.73
CA ILE A 452 -1.14 5.09 -31.07
C ILE A 452 -0.03 5.19 -30.02
N THR A 453 1.19 5.57 -30.43
CA THR A 453 2.30 5.74 -29.49
C THR A 453 2.33 7.16 -28.93
N VAL A 454 2.33 7.31 -27.59
CA VAL A 454 2.47 8.59 -26.87
C VAL A 454 3.39 8.41 -25.67
N GLY A 455 4.45 9.20 -25.54
CA GLY A 455 5.44 9.00 -24.46
C GLY A 455 6.10 7.63 -24.50
N GLY A 456 6.39 7.11 -25.71
CA GLY A 456 7.01 5.80 -25.93
C GLY A 456 6.12 4.58 -25.68
N VAL A 457 4.89 4.73 -25.21
CA VAL A 457 3.96 3.60 -24.95
C VAL A 457 2.80 3.62 -25.92
N VAL A 458 2.38 2.43 -26.36
CA VAL A 458 1.17 2.26 -27.18
C VAL A 458 -0.06 2.45 -26.30
N VAL A 459 -0.83 3.49 -26.59
CA VAL A 459 -2.09 3.83 -25.93
C VAL A 459 -3.24 3.36 -26.81
N ALA A 460 -4.11 2.51 -26.26
CA ALA A 460 -5.37 2.07 -26.87
C ALA A 460 -6.59 2.41 -26.01
N ASN A 461 -6.38 2.94 -24.80
CA ASN A 461 -7.43 3.35 -23.89
C ASN A 461 -7.10 4.70 -23.27
N ALA A 462 -8.10 5.56 -23.08
CA ALA A 462 -7.95 6.82 -22.34
C ALA A 462 -9.18 7.12 -21.49
N SER A 463 -8.98 7.84 -20.38
CA SER A 463 -10.07 8.32 -19.53
C SER A 463 -10.90 9.38 -20.25
N LEU A 464 -12.22 9.30 -20.08
CA LEU A 464 -13.18 10.36 -20.41
C LEU A 464 -13.82 10.98 -19.15
N HIS A 465 -13.28 10.67 -17.97
CA HIS A 465 -13.73 11.14 -16.65
C HIS A 465 -15.17 10.77 -16.27
N ASN A 466 -16.18 11.39 -16.89
CA ASN A 466 -17.60 11.24 -16.56
C ASN A 466 -18.51 11.69 -17.73
N GLU A 467 -19.83 11.60 -17.52
CA GLU A 467 -20.88 11.99 -18.48
C GLU A 467 -20.78 13.48 -18.88
N ASP A 468 -20.59 14.38 -17.92
CA ASP A 468 -20.46 15.82 -18.17
C ASP A 468 -19.22 16.15 -19.00
N TYR A 469 -18.09 15.48 -18.71
CA TYR A 469 -16.87 15.65 -19.48
C TYR A 469 -17.04 15.19 -20.93
N ILE A 470 -17.81 14.14 -21.23
CA ILE A 470 -18.12 13.78 -22.62
C ILE A 470 -18.96 14.88 -23.29
N ALA A 471 -19.87 15.50 -22.55
CA ALA A 471 -20.76 16.55 -23.04
C ALA A 471 -20.08 17.93 -23.22
N GLY A 472 -18.78 18.08 -22.88
CA GLY A 472 -18.11 19.38 -22.96
C GLY A 472 -18.32 20.25 -21.73
N ILE A 473 -18.55 19.66 -20.55
CA ILE A 473 -18.79 20.37 -19.29
C ILE A 473 -17.72 20.00 -18.26
N GLY A 474 -17.12 21.02 -17.65
CA GLY A 474 -16.11 20.94 -16.61
C GLY A 474 -16.69 20.61 -15.23
N GLY A 475 -15.82 20.30 -14.26
CA GLY A 475 -16.23 19.94 -12.89
C GLY A 475 -16.88 21.08 -12.11
N ASP A 476 -16.72 22.31 -12.56
CA ASP A 476 -17.36 23.54 -12.07
C ASP A 476 -18.66 23.88 -12.81
N GLY A 477 -19.07 23.04 -13.76
CA GLY A 477 -20.24 23.27 -14.62
C GLY A 477 -19.98 24.24 -15.79
N ALA A 478 -18.76 24.78 -15.93
CA ALA A 478 -18.40 25.64 -17.05
C ALA A 478 -18.14 24.81 -18.33
N PRO A 479 -18.35 25.38 -19.53
CA PRO A 479 -18.00 24.69 -20.77
C PRO A 479 -16.49 24.44 -20.87
N ILE A 480 -16.11 23.25 -21.31
CA ILE A 480 -14.74 22.87 -21.69
C ILE A 480 -14.70 22.53 -23.17
N ARG A 481 -13.54 22.73 -23.81
CA ARG A 481 -13.38 22.59 -25.27
C ARG A 481 -14.45 23.38 -26.03
N ASP A 482 -14.74 24.60 -25.57
CA ASP A 482 -15.78 25.47 -26.13
C ASP A 482 -17.19 24.83 -26.20
N GLY A 483 -17.48 23.88 -25.30
CA GLY A 483 -18.74 23.14 -25.25
C GLY A 483 -18.84 22.01 -26.28
N VAL A 484 -17.71 21.62 -26.90
CA VAL A 484 -17.67 20.52 -27.88
C VAL A 484 -17.73 19.17 -27.17
N ASP A 485 -18.72 18.38 -27.58
CA ASP A 485 -18.95 17.01 -27.14
C ASP A 485 -17.99 16.02 -27.82
N ILE A 486 -17.76 14.86 -27.19
CA ILE A 486 -16.95 13.78 -27.74
C ILE A 486 -17.85 12.69 -28.33
N ARG A 487 -17.57 12.26 -29.56
CA ARG A 487 -18.39 11.28 -30.31
C ARG A 487 -17.55 10.12 -30.82
N ILE A 488 -18.13 8.93 -30.83
CA ILE A 488 -17.49 7.76 -31.44
C ILE A 488 -17.23 8.06 -32.93
N GLY A 489 -16.02 7.77 -33.40
CA GLY A 489 -15.49 8.11 -34.71
C GLY A 489 -14.72 9.44 -34.76
N ASP A 490 -14.75 10.26 -33.70
CA ASP A 490 -13.95 11.49 -33.66
C ASP A 490 -12.45 11.19 -33.70
N PHE A 491 -11.69 12.07 -34.35
CA PHE A 491 -10.26 12.18 -34.09
C PHE A 491 -10.06 13.01 -32.84
N VAL A 492 -9.47 12.40 -31.81
CA VAL A 492 -9.28 13.00 -30.49
C VAL A 492 -7.81 13.25 -30.22
N THR A 493 -7.52 14.38 -29.60
CA THR A 493 -6.20 14.66 -29.03
C THR A 493 -6.14 14.00 -27.67
N ILE A 494 -5.23 13.05 -27.51
CA ILE A 494 -4.92 12.42 -26.24
C ILE A 494 -3.65 13.01 -25.66
N GLN A 495 -3.57 13.01 -24.33
CA GLN A 495 -2.41 13.47 -23.60
C GLN A 495 -1.98 12.43 -22.57
N ARG A 496 -0.67 12.23 -22.44
CA ARG A 496 -0.09 11.35 -21.42
C ARG A 496 1.04 12.06 -20.66
N ALA A 497 0.85 12.20 -19.36
CA ALA A 497 1.83 12.79 -18.44
C ALA A 497 2.59 11.67 -17.69
N GLY A 498 3.77 11.30 -18.15
CA GLY A 498 4.55 10.20 -17.55
C GLY A 498 3.76 8.87 -17.53
N ASP A 499 3.75 8.18 -16.38
CA ASP A 499 3.03 6.91 -16.16
C ASP A 499 1.60 7.09 -15.61
N VAL A 500 0.96 8.24 -15.86
CA VAL A 500 -0.45 8.47 -15.51
C VAL A 500 -1.39 7.95 -16.60
N ILE A 501 -2.61 7.54 -16.22
CA ILE A 501 -3.68 7.11 -17.14
C ILE A 501 -3.85 8.18 -18.24
N PRO A 502 -3.72 7.82 -19.53
CA PRO A 502 -3.93 8.76 -20.63
C PRO A 502 -5.35 9.33 -20.60
N GLN A 503 -5.52 10.58 -21.03
CA GLN A 503 -6.83 11.23 -21.09
C GLN A 503 -7.05 11.86 -22.46
N VAL A 504 -8.31 11.90 -22.90
CA VAL A 504 -8.70 12.70 -24.07
C VAL A 504 -8.82 14.15 -23.64
N VAL A 505 -8.07 15.05 -24.27
CA VAL A 505 -8.06 16.48 -23.93
C VAL A 505 -8.85 17.33 -24.91
N ASP A 506 -8.95 16.91 -26.18
CA ASP A 506 -9.64 17.69 -27.20
C ASP A 506 -10.16 16.85 -28.38
N VAL A 507 -11.01 17.44 -29.22
CA VAL A 507 -11.53 16.86 -30.46
C VAL A 507 -11.03 17.66 -31.65
N VAL A 508 -10.50 16.97 -32.67
CA VAL A 508 -10.13 17.57 -33.96
C VAL A 508 -11.38 17.69 -34.81
N LEU A 509 -12.15 18.76 -34.58
CA LEU A 509 -13.50 18.93 -35.10
C LEU A 509 -13.57 18.95 -36.63
N GLU A 510 -12.52 19.43 -37.30
CA GLU A 510 -12.40 19.46 -38.77
C GLU A 510 -12.37 18.06 -39.38
N ARG A 511 -12.05 17.04 -38.57
CA ARG A 511 -11.98 15.64 -38.97
C ARG A 511 -13.15 14.81 -38.46
N ARG A 512 -14.18 15.44 -37.86
CA ARG A 512 -15.37 14.74 -37.40
C ARG A 512 -16.10 14.09 -38.58
N PRO A 513 -16.32 12.76 -38.57
CA PRO A 513 -17.04 12.09 -39.64
C PRO A 513 -18.48 12.63 -39.81
N THR A 514 -18.90 12.76 -41.06
CA THR A 514 -20.26 13.18 -41.44
C THR A 514 -21.26 12.08 -41.05
N GLY A 515 -21.72 12.09 -39.80
CA GLY A 515 -22.56 11.03 -39.22
C GLY A 515 -22.24 10.68 -37.77
N ALA A 516 -21.19 11.26 -37.18
CA ALA A 516 -20.88 11.08 -35.77
C ALA A 516 -22.03 11.62 -34.90
N VAL A 517 -22.62 10.74 -34.07
CA VAL A 517 -23.74 11.06 -33.18
C VAL A 517 -23.26 11.35 -31.75
N PRO A 518 -23.93 12.25 -31.01
CA PRO A 518 -23.65 12.45 -29.59
C PRO A 518 -23.72 11.13 -28.81
N TYR A 519 -22.79 10.94 -27.88
CA TYR A 519 -22.75 9.72 -27.08
C TYR A 519 -23.91 9.68 -26.07
N ALA A 520 -24.75 8.66 -26.16
CA ALA A 520 -25.84 8.43 -25.22
C ALA A 520 -25.31 7.69 -23.98
N PHE A 521 -25.08 8.42 -22.88
CA PHE A 521 -24.60 7.82 -21.64
C PHE A 521 -25.67 6.89 -21.03
N PRO A 522 -25.32 5.69 -20.54
CA PRO A 522 -26.33 4.73 -20.14
C PRO A 522 -27.02 5.10 -18.81
N HIS A 523 -28.34 5.00 -18.80
CA HIS A 523 -29.20 5.14 -17.61
C HIS A 523 -29.46 3.82 -16.89
N THR A 524 -28.89 2.74 -17.40
CA THR A 524 -28.87 1.41 -16.79
C THR A 524 -27.42 0.93 -16.67
N CYS A 525 -27.14 0.21 -15.60
CA CYS A 525 -25.81 -0.33 -15.34
C CYS A 525 -25.50 -1.42 -16.39
N PRO A 526 -24.40 -1.32 -17.16
CA PRO A 526 -24.05 -2.33 -18.15
C PRO A 526 -23.66 -3.68 -17.52
N ALA A 527 -23.29 -3.68 -16.23
CA ALA A 527 -22.89 -4.90 -15.53
C ALA A 527 -24.05 -5.70 -14.90
N CYS A 528 -25.15 -5.03 -14.52
CA CYS A 528 -26.24 -5.70 -13.79
C CYS A 528 -27.64 -5.31 -14.22
N GLY A 529 -27.79 -4.41 -15.20
CA GLY A 529 -29.08 -3.94 -15.69
C GLY A 529 -29.86 -3.02 -14.73
N SER A 530 -29.40 -2.83 -13.49
CA SER A 530 -30.05 -1.93 -12.53
C SER A 530 -30.06 -0.48 -13.01
N HIS A 531 -30.97 0.32 -12.48
CA HIS A 531 -31.01 1.74 -12.77
C HIS A 531 -29.68 2.43 -12.40
N ALA A 532 -29.25 3.39 -13.22
CA ALA A 532 -28.08 4.21 -12.97
C ALA A 532 -28.50 5.67 -12.73
N ALA A 533 -28.44 6.08 -11.46
CA ALA A 533 -28.90 7.38 -11.00
C ALA A 533 -27.74 8.36 -10.85
N ARG A 534 -28.05 9.66 -11.01
CA ARG A 534 -27.13 10.77 -10.72
C ARG A 534 -27.84 11.65 -9.69
N GLU A 535 -27.19 11.87 -8.55
CA GLU A 535 -27.73 12.73 -7.49
C GLU A 535 -27.62 14.21 -7.89
N GLU A 536 -28.47 15.05 -7.30
CA GLU A 536 -28.45 16.49 -7.54
C GLU A 536 -27.13 17.08 -7.02
N ASN A 537 -26.41 17.82 -7.87
CA ASN A 537 -25.05 18.35 -7.64
C ASN A 537 -23.89 17.35 -7.72
N GLU A 538 -24.09 16.12 -8.21
CA GLU A 538 -23.00 15.21 -8.55
C GLU A 538 -22.81 15.07 -10.07
N SER A 539 -21.55 15.08 -10.54
CA SER A 539 -21.19 14.86 -11.96
C SER A 539 -21.09 13.39 -12.36
N VAL A 540 -21.14 12.48 -11.38
CA VAL A 540 -20.92 11.03 -11.59
C VAL A 540 -22.23 10.26 -11.46
N ARG A 541 -22.63 9.59 -12.54
CA ARG A 541 -23.73 8.63 -12.54
C ARG A 541 -23.30 7.30 -11.92
N ARG A 542 -24.15 6.70 -11.09
CA ARG A 542 -23.85 5.46 -10.37
C ARG A 542 -24.93 4.39 -10.52
N CYS A 543 -24.49 3.15 -10.61
CA CYS A 543 -25.33 1.96 -10.50
C CYS A 543 -25.97 1.90 -9.10
N THR A 544 -27.30 1.90 -9.04
CA THR A 544 -28.06 1.72 -7.79
C THR A 544 -28.17 0.25 -7.37
N GLY A 545 -27.69 -0.67 -8.22
CA GLY A 545 -27.69 -2.10 -7.96
C GLY A 545 -26.78 -2.57 -6.83
N GLY A 546 -26.05 -1.67 -6.16
CA GLY A 546 -25.23 -1.88 -4.95
C GLY A 546 -24.83 -3.32 -4.61
N LEU A 547 -25.72 -4.04 -3.92
CA LEU A 547 -25.49 -5.39 -3.41
C LEU A 547 -25.71 -6.53 -4.41
N ILE A 548 -26.47 -6.29 -5.48
CA ILE A 548 -26.73 -7.26 -6.56
C ILE A 548 -25.79 -7.08 -7.75
N CYS A 549 -25.06 -5.96 -7.82
CA CYS A 549 -24.16 -5.67 -8.92
C CYS A 549 -22.87 -6.52 -8.81
N PRO A 550 -22.61 -7.47 -9.73
CA PRO A 550 -21.42 -8.32 -9.68
C PRO A 550 -20.14 -7.51 -9.91
N ALA A 551 -20.17 -6.46 -10.76
CA ALA A 551 -19.03 -5.58 -10.95
C ALA A 551 -18.63 -4.88 -9.63
N GLN A 552 -19.59 -4.35 -8.88
CA GLN A 552 -19.29 -3.77 -7.56
C GLN A 552 -18.78 -4.81 -6.57
N ALA A 553 -19.26 -6.06 -6.62
CA ALA A 553 -18.76 -7.14 -5.78
C ALA A 553 -17.28 -7.48 -6.09
N VAL A 554 -16.94 -7.66 -7.37
CA VAL A 554 -15.57 -7.92 -7.82
C VAL A 554 -14.64 -6.75 -7.47
N GLU A 555 -15.04 -5.51 -7.76
CA GLU A 555 -14.23 -4.33 -7.47
C GLU A 555 -14.02 -4.11 -5.97
N ARG A 556 -14.99 -4.47 -5.12
CA ARG A 556 -14.81 -4.47 -3.65
C ARG A 556 -13.74 -5.47 -3.23
N ILE A 557 -13.71 -6.66 -3.83
CA ILE A 557 -12.68 -7.68 -3.55
C ILE A 557 -11.31 -7.21 -4.06
N ARG A 558 -11.23 -6.64 -5.26
CA ARG A 558 -9.98 -6.07 -5.81
C ARG A 558 -9.42 -4.97 -4.90
N HIS A 559 -10.29 -4.07 -4.43
CA HIS A 559 -9.92 -3.05 -3.46
C HIS A 559 -9.40 -3.67 -2.15
N PHE A 560 -10.09 -4.70 -1.64
CA PHE A 560 -9.72 -5.40 -0.42
C PHE A 560 -8.32 -6.03 -0.48
N VAL A 561 -7.97 -6.68 -1.60
CA VAL A 561 -6.67 -7.34 -1.79
C VAL A 561 -5.55 -6.38 -2.24
N SER A 562 -5.88 -5.13 -2.54
CA SER A 562 -4.95 -4.15 -3.08
C SER A 562 -3.78 -3.83 -2.15
N ARG A 563 -2.72 -3.26 -2.72
CA ARG A 563 -1.45 -2.94 -2.05
C ARG A 563 -1.58 -2.11 -0.77
N ASN A 564 -2.54 -1.18 -0.71
CA ASN A 564 -2.73 -0.32 0.47
C ASN A 564 -3.74 -0.90 1.47
N ALA A 565 -4.38 -2.02 1.14
CA ALA A 565 -5.39 -2.72 1.93
C ALA A 565 -4.79 -4.00 2.55
N PHE A 566 -5.12 -5.21 2.09
CA PHE A 566 -4.50 -6.44 2.61
C PHE A 566 -3.18 -6.80 1.91
N ASP A 567 -2.89 -6.26 0.73
CA ASP A 567 -1.69 -6.58 -0.06
C ASP A 567 -1.46 -8.09 -0.21
N ILE A 568 -2.43 -8.77 -0.82
CA ILE A 568 -2.38 -10.22 -1.05
C ILE A 568 -1.81 -10.46 -2.44
N GLU A 569 -0.51 -10.76 -2.49
CA GLU A 569 0.18 -11.13 -3.72
C GLU A 569 -0.48 -12.36 -4.37
N GLY A 570 -0.62 -12.31 -5.69
CA GLY A 570 -1.28 -13.38 -6.46
C GLY A 570 -2.80 -13.23 -6.61
N LEU A 571 -3.48 -12.35 -5.87
CA LEU A 571 -4.89 -11.97 -6.13
C LEU A 571 -5.01 -10.69 -6.96
N GLY A 572 -4.43 -10.72 -8.16
CA GLY A 572 -4.62 -9.63 -9.15
C GLY A 572 -6.01 -9.66 -9.81
N ASP A 573 -6.30 -8.63 -10.61
CA ASP A 573 -7.61 -8.41 -11.24
C ASP A 573 -8.19 -9.64 -11.95
N GLU A 574 -7.33 -10.35 -12.72
CA GLU A 574 -7.71 -11.54 -13.47
C GLU A 574 -8.04 -12.73 -12.57
N ASN A 575 -7.27 -12.93 -11.48
CA ASN A 575 -7.49 -14.03 -10.56
C ASN A 575 -8.72 -13.77 -9.70
N VAL A 576 -8.92 -12.54 -9.24
CA VAL A 576 -10.16 -12.17 -8.52
C VAL A 576 -11.38 -12.40 -9.41
N GLN A 577 -11.32 -11.97 -10.68
CA GLN A 577 -12.41 -12.19 -11.64
C GLN A 577 -12.68 -13.69 -11.84
N MET A 578 -11.64 -14.47 -12.15
CA MET A 578 -11.76 -15.92 -12.36
C MET A 578 -12.34 -16.63 -11.13
N LEU A 579 -11.85 -16.35 -9.92
CA LEU A 579 -12.36 -16.98 -8.70
C LEU A 579 -13.78 -16.55 -8.38
N PHE A 580 -14.15 -15.31 -8.72
CA PHE A 580 -15.53 -14.85 -8.62
C PHE A 580 -16.41 -15.60 -9.62
N ASP A 581 -16.02 -15.72 -10.88
CA ASP A 581 -16.81 -16.44 -11.90
C ASP A 581 -16.97 -17.92 -11.56
N ALA A 582 -15.93 -18.54 -10.99
CA ALA A 582 -15.95 -19.92 -10.48
C ALA A 582 -16.78 -20.10 -9.19
N GLY A 583 -17.30 -19.02 -8.59
CA GLY A 583 -18.05 -19.09 -7.33
C GLY A 583 -17.20 -19.45 -6.11
N LEU A 584 -15.89 -19.25 -6.20
CA LEU A 584 -14.96 -19.42 -5.09
C LEU A 584 -14.85 -18.16 -4.23
N LEU A 585 -15.13 -16.99 -4.81
CA LEU A 585 -15.18 -15.71 -4.10
C LEU A 585 -16.53 -15.02 -4.27
N ARG A 586 -17.13 -14.58 -3.16
CA ARG A 586 -18.31 -13.70 -3.13
C ARG A 586 -18.12 -12.53 -2.19
N THR A 587 -17.37 -12.74 -1.11
CA THR A 587 -17.09 -11.80 -0.03
C THR A 587 -15.62 -11.83 0.34
N PRO A 588 -15.08 -10.79 1.00
CA PRO A 588 -13.69 -10.79 1.45
C PRO A 588 -13.33 -11.94 2.41
N ALA A 589 -14.29 -12.42 3.22
CA ALA A 589 -14.06 -13.53 4.13
C ALA A 589 -13.77 -14.85 3.40
N ASP A 590 -14.31 -15.04 2.19
CA ASP A 590 -14.10 -16.25 1.40
C ASP A 590 -12.64 -16.43 0.99
N ILE A 591 -11.89 -15.33 0.86
CA ILE A 591 -10.45 -15.35 0.52
C ILE A 591 -9.69 -16.21 1.53
N PHE A 592 -9.94 -16.01 2.82
CA PHE A 592 -9.25 -16.70 3.91
C PHE A 592 -9.75 -18.14 4.11
N ARG A 593 -10.84 -18.53 3.43
CA ARG A 593 -11.41 -19.89 3.41
C ARG A 593 -11.06 -20.67 2.15
N LEU A 594 -10.33 -20.06 1.19
CA LEU A 594 -9.92 -20.75 -0.04
C LEU A 594 -9.12 -22.04 0.23
N HIS A 595 -8.39 -22.10 1.34
CA HIS A 595 -7.67 -23.31 1.76
C HIS A 595 -8.59 -24.51 2.00
N GLU A 596 -9.84 -24.28 2.43
CA GLU A 596 -10.88 -25.31 2.61
C GLU A 596 -11.37 -25.87 1.26
N ARG A 597 -11.13 -25.14 0.17
CA ARG A 597 -11.57 -25.48 -1.21
C ARG A 597 -10.39 -25.59 -2.17
N THR A 598 -9.26 -26.11 -1.68
CA THR A 598 -8.00 -26.19 -2.45
C THR A 598 -8.16 -26.94 -3.77
N ASP A 599 -8.95 -28.01 -3.82
CA ASP A 599 -9.14 -28.77 -5.05
C ASP A 599 -9.96 -27.99 -6.09
N ASP A 600 -11.05 -27.33 -5.69
CA ASP A 600 -11.81 -26.44 -6.57
C ASP A 600 -10.94 -25.28 -7.09
N LEU A 601 -10.09 -24.74 -6.22
CA LEU A 601 -9.14 -23.68 -6.56
C LEU A 601 -8.14 -24.15 -7.64
N ARG A 602 -7.56 -25.35 -7.46
CA ARG A 602 -6.67 -25.97 -8.46
C ARG A 602 -7.39 -26.14 -9.79
N GLN A 603 -8.62 -26.63 -9.78
CA GLN A 603 -9.41 -26.81 -11.01
C GLN A 603 -9.71 -25.48 -11.72
N ALA A 604 -10.03 -24.41 -10.99
CA ALA A 604 -10.24 -23.09 -11.57
C ALA A 604 -8.99 -22.56 -12.29
N PHE A 605 -7.81 -22.67 -11.66
CA PHE A 605 -6.55 -22.27 -12.27
C PHE A 605 -6.18 -23.13 -13.50
N LEU A 606 -6.49 -24.44 -13.48
CA LEU A 606 -6.29 -25.30 -14.65
C LEU A 606 -7.18 -24.89 -15.82
N ALA A 607 -8.47 -24.66 -15.57
CA ALA A 607 -9.42 -24.23 -16.58
C ALA A 607 -8.97 -22.91 -17.24
N GLN A 608 -8.52 -21.95 -16.42
CA GLN A 608 -8.00 -20.66 -16.93
C GLN A 608 -6.74 -20.83 -17.78
N ARG A 609 -5.80 -21.68 -17.35
CA ARG A 609 -4.57 -21.96 -18.12
C ARG A 609 -4.87 -22.61 -19.47
N GLU A 610 -5.82 -23.54 -19.50
CA GLU A 610 -6.26 -24.21 -20.73
C GLU A 610 -6.95 -23.22 -21.68
N ALA A 611 -7.87 -22.40 -21.18
CA ALA A 611 -8.54 -21.36 -21.97
C ALA A 611 -7.54 -20.39 -22.63
N ARG A 612 -6.53 -19.93 -21.87
CA ARG A 612 -5.43 -19.08 -22.39
C ARG A 612 -4.54 -19.79 -23.40
N ALA A 613 -4.35 -21.10 -23.27
CA ALA A 613 -3.60 -21.87 -24.26
C ALA A 613 -4.38 -21.90 -25.57
N LEU A 614 -5.66 -22.27 -25.53
CA LEU A 614 -6.54 -22.31 -26.71
C LEU A 614 -6.64 -20.95 -27.41
N GLN A 615 -6.77 -19.86 -26.65
CA GLN A 615 -6.79 -18.51 -27.23
C GLN A 615 -5.50 -18.20 -27.99
N ARG A 616 -4.33 -18.53 -27.43
CA ARG A 616 -3.04 -18.33 -28.10
C ARG A 616 -2.88 -19.21 -29.35
N GLU A 617 -3.38 -20.44 -29.31
CA GLU A 617 -3.38 -21.31 -30.50
C GLU A 617 -4.24 -20.71 -31.62
N ALA A 618 -5.40 -20.13 -31.28
CA ALA A 618 -6.27 -19.44 -32.23
C ALA A 618 -5.62 -18.16 -32.80
N GLU A 619 -4.99 -17.35 -31.96
CA GLU A 619 -4.32 -16.10 -32.38
C GLU A 619 -3.06 -16.35 -33.22
N THR A 620 -2.29 -17.39 -32.91
CA THR A 620 -1.00 -17.68 -33.57
C THR A 620 -1.09 -18.73 -34.67
N GLY A 621 -2.18 -19.49 -34.73
CA GLY A 621 -2.35 -20.65 -35.62
C GLY A 621 -1.43 -21.84 -35.30
N LYS A 622 -0.74 -21.84 -34.15
CA LYS A 622 0.24 -22.86 -33.77
C LYS A 622 -0.26 -23.70 -32.61
N ALA A 623 -0.42 -25.00 -32.83
CA ALA A 623 -0.79 -25.95 -31.77
C ALA A 623 0.36 -26.20 -30.78
N ARG A 624 -0.01 -26.48 -29.52
CA ARG A 624 0.92 -26.83 -28.44
C ARG A 624 1.64 -28.15 -28.71
N LYS A 625 2.96 -28.14 -28.50
CA LYS A 625 3.83 -29.32 -28.70
C LYS A 625 3.75 -30.35 -27.56
N THR A 626 3.35 -29.92 -26.36
CA THR A 626 3.32 -30.80 -25.18
C THR A 626 2.17 -30.39 -24.27
N VAL A 627 1.38 -31.38 -23.84
CA VAL A 627 0.29 -31.22 -22.88
C VAL A 627 0.60 -32.13 -21.70
N LEU A 628 0.88 -31.54 -20.54
CA LEU A 628 1.10 -32.31 -19.32
C LEU A 628 -0.23 -32.96 -18.89
N THR A 629 -0.16 -34.24 -18.54
CA THR A 629 -1.25 -34.97 -17.88
C THR A 629 -1.48 -34.43 -16.47
N GLU A 630 -2.69 -34.60 -15.92
CA GLU A 630 -3.09 -33.98 -14.64
C GLU A 630 -2.15 -34.34 -13.48
N ASP A 631 -1.66 -35.58 -13.44
CA ASP A 631 -0.71 -36.12 -12.48
C ASP A 631 0.70 -35.50 -12.55
N LYS A 632 1.06 -34.87 -13.68
CA LYS A 632 2.38 -34.24 -13.90
C LYS A 632 2.35 -32.72 -13.75
N ARG A 633 1.20 -32.13 -13.39
CA ARG A 633 1.05 -30.68 -13.27
C ARG A 633 1.39 -30.23 -11.85
N GLN A 634 2.28 -29.26 -11.75
CA GLN A 634 2.62 -28.59 -10.49
C GLN A 634 1.64 -27.44 -10.21
N PHE A 635 1.26 -27.28 -8.94
CA PHE A 635 0.36 -26.23 -8.45
C PHE A 635 1.07 -25.18 -7.59
N LEU A 636 2.37 -24.99 -7.79
CA LEU A 636 3.17 -24.06 -7.01
C LEU A 636 2.58 -22.63 -6.96
N GLY A 637 1.91 -22.19 -8.03
CA GLY A 637 1.19 -20.91 -8.05
C GLY A 637 -0.01 -20.84 -7.09
N VAL A 638 -0.74 -21.95 -6.93
CA VAL A 638 -1.85 -22.06 -5.96
C VAL A 638 -1.30 -22.10 -4.53
N ASP A 639 -0.25 -22.88 -4.29
CA ASP A 639 0.37 -22.98 -2.96
C ASP A 639 0.97 -21.62 -2.54
N ASN A 640 1.61 -20.91 -3.48
CA ASN A 640 2.10 -19.54 -3.29
C ASN A 640 1.00 -18.53 -2.98
N LEU A 641 -0.16 -18.66 -3.63
CA LEU A 641 -1.33 -17.84 -3.37
C LEU A 641 -1.90 -18.12 -1.98
N LEU A 642 -2.06 -19.39 -1.61
CA LEU A 642 -2.55 -19.77 -0.28
C LEU A 642 -1.59 -19.29 0.82
N SER A 643 -0.29 -19.43 0.61
CA SER A 643 0.73 -18.89 1.52
C SER A 643 0.66 -17.35 1.64
N ALA A 644 0.45 -16.64 0.53
CA ALA A 644 0.29 -15.18 0.54
C ALA A 644 -0.99 -14.74 1.28
N ILE A 645 -2.09 -15.49 1.14
CA ILE A 645 -3.34 -15.25 1.90
C ILE A 645 -3.09 -15.45 3.40
N GLU A 646 -2.44 -16.56 3.76
CA GLU A 646 -2.17 -16.91 5.16
C GLU A 646 -1.26 -15.87 5.84
N GLY A 647 -0.23 -15.41 5.13
CA GLY A 647 0.67 -14.34 5.60
C GLY A 647 0.00 -12.98 5.82
N ARG A 648 -1.27 -12.81 5.40
CA ARG A 648 -2.07 -11.59 5.58
C ARG A 648 -3.27 -11.78 6.51
N ARG A 649 -3.27 -12.82 7.37
CA ARG A 649 -4.26 -12.95 8.46
C ARG A 649 -4.10 -11.90 9.55
N GLU A 650 -2.89 -11.37 9.74
CA GLU A 650 -2.66 -10.23 10.62
C GLU A 650 -2.55 -8.94 9.78
N VAL A 651 -3.33 -7.92 10.15
CA VAL A 651 -3.38 -6.66 9.40
C VAL A 651 -3.51 -5.45 10.32
N ALA A 652 -2.80 -4.37 10.03
CA ALA A 652 -2.88 -3.12 10.78
C ALA A 652 -4.28 -2.49 10.68
N LEU A 653 -4.77 -1.91 11.79
CA LEU A 653 -6.09 -1.28 11.87
C LEU A 653 -6.38 -0.29 10.73
N ALA A 654 -5.44 0.60 10.40
CA ALA A 654 -5.63 1.58 9.32
C ALA A 654 -5.88 0.90 7.95
N ARG A 655 -5.16 -0.18 7.67
CA ARG A 655 -5.28 -0.95 6.42
C ARG A 655 -6.57 -1.75 6.40
N PHE A 656 -6.97 -2.33 7.54
CA PHE A 656 -8.24 -3.02 7.70
C PHE A 656 -9.43 -2.08 7.40
N LEU A 657 -9.46 -0.91 8.04
CA LEU A 657 -10.53 0.09 7.83
C LEU A 657 -10.57 0.56 6.37
N PHE A 658 -9.41 0.77 5.75
CA PHE A 658 -9.33 1.13 4.34
C PHE A 658 -9.88 0.00 3.45
N ALA A 659 -9.54 -1.26 3.73
CA ALA A 659 -9.96 -2.43 2.97
C ALA A 659 -11.49 -2.64 2.92
N LEU A 660 -12.22 -2.17 3.94
CA LEU A 660 -13.70 -2.25 3.97
C LEU A 660 -14.36 -1.45 2.82
N GLY A 661 -13.65 -0.48 2.22
CA GLY A 661 -14.13 0.24 1.05
C GLY A 661 -15.37 1.10 1.30
N ILE A 662 -15.53 1.61 2.53
CA ILE A 662 -16.66 2.45 2.94
C ILE A 662 -16.62 3.78 2.16
N ARG A 663 -17.79 4.25 1.69
CA ARG A 663 -17.90 5.52 0.95
C ARG A 663 -17.32 6.67 1.80
N HIS A 664 -16.61 7.60 1.17
CA HIS A 664 -15.93 8.74 1.82
C HIS A 664 -14.82 8.39 2.83
N VAL A 665 -14.55 7.10 3.09
CA VAL A 665 -13.47 6.64 3.96
C VAL A 665 -12.26 6.25 3.11
N GLY A 666 -11.38 7.20 2.87
CA GLY A 666 -10.10 6.99 2.18
C GLY A 666 -8.97 6.61 3.14
N GLU A 667 -7.77 6.38 2.59
CA GLU A 667 -6.58 6.00 3.36
C GLU A 667 -6.25 6.98 4.50
N THR A 668 -6.38 8.29 4.25
CA THR A 668 -6.17 9.34 5.26
C THR A 668 -7.16 9.22 6.42
N THR A 669 -8.45 9.09 6.10
CA THR A 669 -9.52 8.91 7.08
C THR A 669 -9.32 7.62 7.87
N SER A 670 -8.97 6.51 7.21
CA SER A 670 -8.67 5.23 7.89
C SER A 670 -7.47 5.35 8.84
N LYS A 671 -6.41 6.05 8.45
CA LYS A 671 -5.25 6.35 9.31
C LYS A 671 -5.63 7.25 10.49
N ALA A 672 -6.51 8.23 10.29
CA ALA A 672 -6.98 9.10 11.37
C ALA A 672 -7.83 8.34 12.38
N LEU A 673 -8.78 7.52 11.92
CA LEU A 673 -9.58 6.63 12.76
C LEU A 673 -8.68 5.67 13.54
N ALA A 674 -7.70 5.04 12.90
CA ALA A 674 -6.78 4.12 13.55
C ALA A 674 -5.93 4.81 14.63
N ARG A 675 -5.41 6.01 14.36
CA ARG A 675 -4.67 6.82 15.35
C ARG A 675 -5.55 7.27 16.52
N HIS A 676 -6.82 7.54 16.27
CA HIS A 676 -7.74 8.03 17.29
C HIS A 676 -8.26 6.92 18.21
N PHE A 677 -8.74 5.81 17.63
CA PHE A 677 -9.42 4.73 18.36
C PHE A 677 -8.49 3.59 18.76
N LEU A 678 -7.32 3.45 18.13
CA LEU A 678 -6.27 2.45 18.38
C LEU A 678 -6.65 1.00 18.09
N THR A 679 -7.88 0.56 18.39
CA THR A 679 -8.36 -0.81 18.16
C THR A 679 -9.64 -0.85 17.33
N ILE A 680 -9.92 -1.99 16.70
CA ILE A 680 -11.14 -2.17 15.91
C ILE A 680 -12.38 -2.16 16.81
N GLU A 681 -12.29 -2.70 18.03
CA GLU A 681 -13.37 -2.73 19.00
C GLU A 681 -13.79 -1.30 19.40
N ALA A 682 -12.82 -0.41 19.61
CA ALA A 682 -13.08 0.99 19.93
C ALA A 682 -13.76 1.72 18.76
N VAL A 683 -13.34 1.44 17.52
CA VAL A 683 -14.04 1.96 16.33
C VAL A 683 -15.48 1.48 16.30
N LEU A 684 -15.73 0.17 16.47
CA LEU A 684 -17.08 -0.39 16.40
C LEU A 684 -17.99 0.15 17.51
N ALA A 685 -17.49 0.29 18.73
CA ALA A 685 -18.24 0.90 19.82
C ALA A 685 -18.60 2.37 19.53
N ALA A 686 -17.67 3.13 18.93
CA ALA A 686 -17.93 4.50 18.51
C ALA A 686 -19.01 4.58 17.42
N LEU A 687 -18.99 3.67 16.45
CA LEU A 687 -20.02 3.60 15.39
C LEU A 687 -21.39 3.21 15.96
N GLU A 688 -21.44 2.25 16.88
CA GLU A 688 -22.67 1.83 17.55
C GLU A 688 -23.29 2.99 18.34
N ALA A 689 -22.47 3.77 19.05
CA ALA A 689 -22.93 4.95 19.78
C ALA A 689 -23.36 6.10 18.85
N ALA A 690 -22.68 6.28 17.71
CA ALA A 690 -22.92 7.38 16.78
C ALA A 690 -24.12 7.14 15.84
N ALA A 691 -24.39 5.89 15.45
CA ALA A 691 -25.39 5.56 14.43
C ALA A 691 -26.83 6.03 14.75
N PRO A 692 -27.33 5.97 16.00
CA PRO A 692 -28.65 6.50 16.36
C PRO A 692 -28.72 8.04 16.31
N GLY A 693 -27.58 8.72 16.48
CA GLY A 693 -27.47 10.18 16.50
C GLY A 693 -27.12 10.79 15.14
N ARG A 694 -27.34 10.08 14.03
CA ARG A 694 -27.11 10.63 12.69
C ARG A 694 -28.04 11.83 12.41
N PRO A 695 -27.58 12.83 11.65
CA PRO A 695 -28.45 13.90 11.19
C PRO A 695 -29.56 13.30 10.29
N GLY A 696 -30.81 13.65 10.57
CA GLY A 696 -31.93 13.22 9.73
C GLY A 696 -32.18 14.14 8.54
N GLU A 697 -33.07 13.73 7.65
CA GLU A 697 -33.38 14.44 6.40
C GLU A 697 -33.84 15.89 6.61
N ALA A 698 -34.59 16.18 7.68
CA ALA A 698 -35.02 17.54 7.99
C ALA A 698 -33.84 18.45 8.39
N TRP A 699 -32.86 17.90 9.11
CA TRP A 699 -31.63 18.61 9.44
C TRP A 699 -30.79 18.88 8.20
N LEU A 700 -30.60 17.86 7.36
CA LEU A 700 -29.85 17.99 6.09
C LEU A 700 -30.52 18.99 5.14
N ARG A 701 -31.87 18.98 5.05
CA ARG A 701 -32.62 19.98 4.27
C ARG A 701 -32.42 21.40 4.77
N LEU A 702 -32.33 21.60 6.10
CA LEU A 702 -32.03 22.91 6.68
C LEU A 702 -30.63 23.40 6.28
N LEU A 703 -29.63 22.51 6.24
CA LEU A 703 -28.27 22.84 5.80
C LEU A 703 -28.19 23.15 4.29
N SER A 704 -29.12 22.62 3.49
CA SER A 704 -29.21 22.93 2.06
C SER A 704 -29.84 24.29 1.75
N VAL A 705 -30.38 25.00 2.76
CA VAL A 705 -30.96 26.33 2.56
C VAL A 705 -29.85 27.33 2.21
N PRO A 706 -29.96 28.11 1.12
CA PRO A 706 -28.93 29.05 0.72
C PRO A 706 -28.48 30.00 1.83
N GLY A 707 -27.21 29.90 2.20
CA GLY A 707 -26.59 30.72 3.25
C GLY A 707 -26.79 30.21 4.68
N VAL A 708 -27.53 29.12 4.91
CA VAL A 708 -27.66 28.48 6.23
C VAL A 708 -26.58 27.40 6.35
N GLY A 709 -25.49 27.73 7.03
CA GLY A 709 -24.47 26.75 7.42
C GLY A 709 -24.77 26.09 8.77
N GLU A 710 -23.94 25.13 9.16
CA GLU A 710 -24.06 24.36 10.40
C GLU A 710 -24.27 25.24 11.65
N LYS A 711 -23.45 26.29 11.81
CA LYS A 711 -23.60 27.24 12.93
C LYS A 711 -24.96 27.94 12.97
N SER A 712 -25.49 28.32 11.81
CA SER A 712 -26.81 28.95 11.72
C SER A 712 -27.93 27.95 11.99
N ALA A 713 -27.80 26.70 11.52
CA ALA A 713 -28.74 25.63 11.82
C ALA A 713 -28.75 25.26 13.30
N GLU A 714 -27.59 25.18 13.96
CA GLU A 714 -27.48 24.98 15.40
C GLU A 714 -28.08 26.13 16.20
N SER A 715 -27.82 27.37 15.77
CA SER A 715 -28.39 28.57 16.41
C SER A 715 -29.91 28.59 16.28
N LEU A 716 -30.47 28.20 15.12
CA LEU A 716 -31.90 28.05 14.90
C LEU A 716 -32.51 26.96 15.80
N ALA A 717 -31.87 25.80 15.89
CA ALA A 717 -32.33 24.72 16.75
C ALA A 717 -32.31 25.10 18.24
N ALA A 718 -31.26 25.81 18.68
CA ALA A 718 -31.17 26.32 20.05
C ALA A 718 -32.24 27.39 20.34
N ALA A 719 -32.47 28.32 19.41
CA ALA A 719 -33.48 29.36 19.52
C ALA A 719 -34.91 28.80 19.66
N MET A 720 -35.17 27.62 19.10
CA MET A 720 -36.46 26.92 19.21
C MET A 720 -36.72 26.27 20.57
N VAL A 721 -35.72 26.12 21.44
CA VAL A 721 -35.88 25.53 22.80
C VAL A 721 -36.57 26.51 23.76
N ALA A 722 -36.43 27.81 23.51
CA ALA A 722 -36.80 28.86 24.45
C ALA A 722 -38.29 29.26 24.41
N ASP A 723 -39.08 28.76 23.46
CA ASP A 723 -40.50 29.09 23.32
C ASP A 723 -41.33 27.82 23.63
N GLY A 724 -42.09 27.86 24.74
CA GLY A 724 -43.11 26.86 25.07
C GLY A 724 -44.32 26.95 24.13
N PRO A 725 -45.34 26.08 24.29
CA PRO A 725 -46.55 26.15 23.47
C PRO A 725 -47.41 27.34 23.92
N ASP A 726 -47.10 28.54 23.42
CA ASP A 726 -47.94 29.72 23.62
C ASP A 726 -48.76 30.02 22.35
N ASP A 727 -50.02 30.42 22.56
CA ASP A 727 -51.06 30.83 21.60
C ASP A 727 -50.69 32.10 20.77
N GLU A 728 -49.43 32.26 20.35
CA GLU A 728 -48.96 33.38 19.56
C GLU A 728 -49.01 33.14 18.04
N ALA A 729 -49.18 34.23 17.27
CA ALA A 729 -49.20 34.19 15.81
C ALA A 729 -47.85 33.69 15.24
N PRO A 730 -47.84 32.74 14.28
CA PRO A 730 -46.61 32.13 13.73
C PRO A 730 -45.55 33.13 13.24
N GLU A 731 -45.96 34.29 12.72
CA GLU A 731 -45.05 35.35 12.27
C GLU A 731 -44.22 35.94 13.41
N ALA A 732 -44.83 36.19 14.57
CA ALA A 732 -44.14 36.76 15.73
C ALA A 732 -43.13 35.78 16.32
N THR A 733 -43.52 34.51 16.45
CA THR A 733 -42.66 33.43 16.90
C THR A 733 -41.46 33.26 15.96
N LEU A 734 -41.70 33.18 14.65
CA LEU A 734 -40.62 33.01 13.67
C LEU A 734 -39.66 34.19 13.68
N ARG A 735 -40.16 35.43 13.81
CA ARG A 735 -39.32 36.63 13.92
C ARG A 735 -38.38 36.55 15.13
N ARG A 736 -38.89 36.16 16.31
CA ARG A 736 -38.05 36.00 17.52
C ARG A 736 -36.98 34.94 17.33
N VAL A 737 -37.33 33.81 16.72
CA VAL A 737 -36.40 32.71 16.43
C VAL A 737 -35.27 33.18 15.52
N PHE A 738 -35.61 33.89 14.45
CA PHE A 738 -34.64 34.47 13.52
C PHE A 738 -33.73 35.51 14.16
N ASP A 739 -34.28 36.34 15.05
CA ASP A 739 -33.53 37.37 15.76
C ASP A 739 -32.56 36.73 16.78
N ARG A 740 -33.01 35.73 17.55
CA ARG A 740 -32.15 34.99 18.50
C ARG A 740 -31.06 34.16 17.82
N ALA A 741 -31.36 33.60 16.65
CA ALA A 741 -30.40 32.85 15.85
C ALA A 741 -29.47 33.76 15.02
N GLU A 742 -29.62 35.09 15.15
CA GLU A 742 -28.83 36.10 14.44
C GLU A 742 -28.81 35.92 12.92
N LEU A 743 -29.92 35.45 12.33
CA LEU A 743 -30.00 35.24 10.88
C LEU A 743 -29.99 36.58 10.13
N ASN A 744 -29.22 36.65 9.05
CA ASN A 744 -29.23 37.78 8.13
C ASN A 744 -30.47 37.78 7.22
N ALA A 745 -30.73 38.92 6.56
CA ALA A 745 -31.91 39.08 5.71
C ALA A 745 -32.02 38.04 4.59
N ARG A 746 -30.89 37.64 3.98
CA ARG A 746 -30.86 36.65 2.90
C ARG A 746 -31.28 35.26 3.38
N GLN A 747 -30.79 34.83 4.55
CA GLN A 747 -31.15 33.55 5.16
C GLN A 747 -32.64 33.49 5.51
N ARG A 748 -33.19 34.58 6.07
CA ARG A 748 -34.61 34.68 6.43
C ARG A 748 -35.52 34.55 5.20
N VAL A 749 -35.15 35.24 4.11
CA VAL A 749 -35.87 35.16 2.83
C VAL A 749 -35.79 33.74 2.26
N ALA A 750 -34.59 33.15 2.22
CA ALA A 750 -34.41 31.79 1.69
C ALA A 750 -35.25 30.73 2.42
N LEU A 751 -35.34 30.80 3.76
CA LEU A 751 -36.20 29.90 4.54
C LEU A 751 -37.68 30.05 4.19
N ARG A 752 -38.15 31.28 3.99
CA ARG A 752 -39.54 31.55 3.58
C ARG A 752 -39.81 31.13 2.15
N ASP A 753 -38.88 31.34 1.23
CA ASP A 753 -39.03 30.95 -0.18
C ASP A 753 -39.14 29.43 -0.33
N ILE A 754 -38.37 28.66 0.46
CA ILE A 754 -38.38 27.19 0.40
C ILE A 754 -39.63 26.58 1.03
N HIS A 755 -40.09 27.13 2.17
CA HIS A 755 -41.18 26.53 2.96
C HIS A 755 -42.55 27.24 2.79
N GLY A 756 -42.57 28.40 2.14
CA GLY A 756 -43.76 29.18 1.80
C GLY A 756 -44.36 29.98 2.96
N THR A 757 -44.85 29.31 4.00
CA THR A 757 -45.56 29.96 5.12
C THR A 757 -44.72 29.96 6.40
N ASP A 758 -44.88 30.99 7.25
CA ASP A 758 -44.15 31.08 8.53
C ASP A 758 -44.41 29.86 9.44
N ARG A 759 -45.62 29.30 9.39
CA ARG A 759 -45.97 28.05 10.11
C ARG A 759 -45.21 26.84 9.54
N ALA A 760 -45.06 26.74 8.23
CA ALA A 760 -44.29 25.68 7.59
C ALA A 760 -42.79 25.80 7.90
N VAL A 761 -42.25 27.02 7.96
CA VAL A 761 -40.86 27.26 8.40
C VAL A 761 -40.68 26.77 9.84
N LEU A 762 -41.55 27.17 10.78
CA LEU A 762 -41.47 26.73 12.18
C LEU A 762 -41.57 25.20 12.30
N ALA A 763 -42.47 24.56 11.54
CA ALA A 763 -42.60 23.10 11.51
C ALA A 763 -41.33 22.43 10.97
N ALA A 764 -40.72 22.97 9.91
CA ALA A 764 -39.47 22.47 9.36
C ALA A 764 -38.31 22.61 10.35
N LEU A 765 -38.20 23.75 11.05
CA LEU A 765 -37.18 23.96 12.09
C LEU A 765 -37.36 23.02 13.29
N ALA A 766 -38.61 22.76 13.71
CA ALA A 766 -38.90 21.81 14.78
C ALA A 766 -38.51 20.37 14.38
N GLN A 767 -38.83 19.96 13.14
CA GLN A 767 -38.41 18.66 12.60
C GLN A 767 -36.89 18.56 12.48
N ALA A 768 -36.22 19.61 11.99
CA ALA A 768 -34.77 19.66 11.89
C ALA A 768 -34.11 19.52 13.27
N ARG A 769 -34.59 20.25 14.28
CA ARG A 769 -34.11 20.15 15.66
C ARG A 769 -34.25 18.73 16.23
N ALA A 770 -35.39 18.07 16.00
CA ALA A 770 -35.60 16.70 16.45
C ALA A 770 -34.65 15.69 15.76
N GLN A 771 -34.11 16.05 14.60
CA GLN A 771 -33.23 15.24 13.77
C GLN A 771 -31.78 15.76 13.76
N MET A 772 -31.41 16.59 14.73
CA MET A 772 -30.07 17.15 14.82
C MET A 772 -29.04 16.06 15.16
N PRO A 773 -27.77 16.21 14.73
CA PRO A 773 -26.73 15.25 15.05
C PRO A 773 -26.54 15.12 16.57
N GLY A 774 -26.47 13.88 17.05
CA GLY A 774 -26.24 13.53 18.44
C GLY A 774 -24.79 13.72 18.86
N ALA A 775 -24.54 13.72 20.17
CA ALA A 775 -23.20 13.97 20.73
C ALA A 775 -22.14 12.95 20.25
N ALA A 776 -22.49 11.67 20.20
CA ALA A 776 -21.57 10.62 19.72
C ALA A 776 -21.25 10.75 18.23
N PHE A 777 -22.24 11.15 17.41
CA PHE A 777 -22.01 11.43 15.99
C PHE A 777 -21.05 12.60 15.79
N ARG A 778 -21.26 13.71 16.53
CA ARG A 778 -20.34 14.86 16.49
C ARG A 778 -18.93 14.47 16.91
N GLN A 779 -18.77 13.66 17.96
CA GLN A 779 -17.45 13.18 18.39
C GLN A 779 -16.72 12.40 17.29
N LEU A 780 -17.44 11.57 16.52
CA LEU A 780 -16.88 10.86 15.38
C LEU A 780 -16.53 11.81 14.23
N ALA A 781 -17.40 12.77 13.91
CA ALA A 781 -17.18 13.77 12.87
C ALA A 781 -16.01 14.73 13.20
N ASP A 782 -15.81 15.03 14.48
CA ASP A 782 -14.73 15.88 15.01
C ASP A 782 -13.35 15.21 14.99
N VAL A 783 -13.26 13.91 14.68
CA VAL A 783 -11.97 13.26 14.47
C VAL A 783 -11.29 13.93 13.25
N PRO A 784 -10.03 14.39 13.38
CA PRO A 784 -9.31 15.01 12.27
C PRO A 784 -9.36 14.14 11.01
N ASP A 785 -9.55 14.73 9.84
CA ASP A 785 -9.67 14.04 8.55
C ASP A 785 -10.87 13.07 8.38
N VAL A 786 -11.87 13.11 9.27
CA VAL A 786 -13.14 12.38 9.13
C VAL A 786 -14.25 13.29 8.61
N GLY A 787 -14.70 14.26 9.42
CA GLY A 787 -15.81 15.16 9.06
C GLY A 787 -17.18 14.48 9.00
N GLU A 788 -18.24 15.27 8.83
CA GLU A 788 -19.63 14.78 8.91
C GLU A 788 -19.99 13.76 7.82
N VAL A 789 -19.53 13.99 6.59
CA VAL A 789 -19.87 13.13 5.45
C VAL A 789 -19.29 11.72 5.63
N ALA A 790 -18.02 11.61 6.05
CA ALA A 790 -17.41 10.31 6.31
C ALA A 790 -17.99 9.64 7.57
N ALA A 791 -18.28 10.42 8.63
CA ALA A 791 -18.97 9.92 9.81
C ALA A 791 -20.37 9.35 9.46
N GLY A 792 -21.12 10.04 8.60
CA GLY A 792 -22.39 9.59 8.05
C GLY A 792 -22.28 8.23 7.36
N SER A 793 -21.34 8.10 6.42
CA SER A 793 -21.09 6.85 5.70
C SER A 793 -20.62 5.70 6.59
N LEU A 794 -19.81 5.98 7.61
CA LEU A 794 -19.39 4.97 8.60
C LEU A 794 -20.58 4.46 9.41
N CYS A 795 -21.45 5.37 9.87
CA CYS A 795 -22.66 5.03 10.61
C CYS A 795 -23.68 4.30 9.74
N GLU A 796 -23.86 4.69 8.48
CA GLU A 796 -24.68 3.95 7.50
C GLU A 796 -24.16 2.54 7.26
N PHE A 797 -22.85 2.41 7.05
CA PHE A 797 -22.21 1.11 6.90
C PHE A 797 -22.46 0.21 8.10
N HIS A 798 -22.32 0.75 9.32
CA HIS A 798 -22.57 0.00 10.55
C HIS A 798 -24.05 -0.32 10.79
N ALA A 799 -24.97 0.59 10.44
CA ALA A 799 -26.41 0.38 10.63
C ALA A 799 -26.98 -0.73 9.73
N GLU A 800 -26.30 -1.07 8.63
CA GLU A 800 -26.70 -2.14 7.71
C GLU A 800 -26.36 -3.54 8.27
N ASP A 801 -27.39 -4.33 8.58
CA ASP A 801 -27.29 -5.69 9.15
C ASP A 801 -26.38 -6.62 8.34
N ARG A 802 -26.46 -6.52 7.00
CA ARG A 802 -25.62 -7.34 6.12
C ARG A 802 -24.15 -7.00 6.27
N ASN A 803 -23.80 -5.71 6.38
CA ASN A 803 -22.42 -5.27 6.57
C ASN A 803 -21.88 -5.75 7.92
N ARG A 804 -22.69 -5.68 8.98
CA ARG A 804 -22.31 -6.23 10.30
C ARG A 804 -22.06 -7.73 10.25
N THR A 805 -22.90 -8.46 9.52
CA THR A 805 -22.74 -9.91 9.32
C THR A 805 -21.46 -10.24 8.55
N LEU A 806 -21.19 -9.52 7.46
CA LEU A 806 -19.96 -9.69 6.67
C LEU A 806 -18.71 -9.33 7.48
N LEU A 807 -18.76 -8.24 8.24
CA LEU A 807 -17.66 -7.80 9.08
C LEU A 807 -17.35 -8.83 10.17
N LYS A 808 -18.39 -9.38 10.82
CA LYS A 808 -18.23 -10.47 11.80
C LYS A 808 -17.60 -11.72 11.17
N ALA A 809 -18.04 -12.10 9.97
CA ALA A 809 -17.47 -13.23 9.24
C ALA A 809 -15.99 -13.01 8.89
N LEU A 810 -15.63 -11.78 8.51
CA LEU A 810 -14.25 -11.40 8.23
C LEU A 810 -13.38 -11.39 9.49
N LEU A 811 -13.83 -10.75 10.58
CA LEU A 811 -13.10 -10.69 11.85
C LEU A 811 -12.92 -12.09 12.49
N ALA A 812 -13.72 -13.07 12.10
CA ALA A 812 -13.50 -14.47 12.49
C ALA A 812 -12.35 -15.15 11.72
N GLN A 813 -11.84 -14.54 10.64
CA GLN A 813 -10.78 -15.10 9.80
C GLN A 813 -9.44 -14.37 9.95
N VAL A 814 -9.46 -13.12 10.43
CA VAL A 814 -8.29 -12.24 10.50
C VAL A 814 -8.16 -11.59 11.87
N ARG A 815 -6.93 -11.28 12.26
CA ARG A 815 -6.60 -10.52 13.46
C ARG A 815 -6.21 -9.10 13.07
N VAL A 816 -6.95 -8.12 13.57
CA VAL A 816 -6.62 -6.71 13.38
C VAL A 816 -5.62 -6.30 14.45
N THR A 817 -4.40 -5.95 14.05
CA THR A 817 -3.39 -5.49 14.99
C THR A 817 -3.71 -4.05 15.41
N PRO A 818 -3.67 -3.75 16.72
CA PRO A 818 -3.88 -2.40 17.21
C PRO A 818 -2.88 -1.44 16.56
N GLN A 819 -3.36 -0.24 16.24
CA GLN A 819 -2.45 0.84 15.93
C GLN A 819 -1.64 1.11 17.20
N ALA A 820 -0.30 0.98 17.11
CA ALA A 820 0.55 1.45 18.18
C ALA A 820 0.14 2.89 18.46
N ALA A 821 -0.25 3.17 19.71
CA ALA A 821 -0.33 4.54 20.17
C ALA A 821 0.98 5.17 19.70
N SER A 822 0.89 6.26 18.92
CA SER A 822 2.09 6.95 18.48
C SER A 822 2.98 7.00 19.71
N VAL A 823 4.22 6.51 19.61
CA VAL A 823 5.23 6.84 20.61
C VAL A 823 5.08 8.35 20.65
N ALA A 824 4.43 8.84 21.71
CA ALA A 824 4.30 10.26 21.90
C ALA A 824 5.74 10.68 21.73
N SER A 825 6.02 11.57 20.78
CA SER A 825 7.24 12.35 20.94
C SER A 825 7.25 12.70 22.42
N SER A 826 8.30 12.34 23.14
CA SER A 826 8.42 12.62 24.58
C SER A 826 8.22 14.11 24.90
N SER A 827 8.05 14.93 23.86
CA SER A 827 7.33 16.19 23.82
C SER A 827 6.27 16.33 24.93
N PRO A 828 6.45 17.32 25.80
CA PRO A 828 5.50 17.68 26.85
C PRO A 828 4.09 18.02 26.37
N VAL A 829 3.89 18.26 25.07
CA VAL A 829 2.61 18.74 24.51
C VAL A 829 1.83 17.66 23.75
N ALA A 830 2.35 16.43 23.66
CA ALA A 830 1.67 15.34 22.97
C ALA A 830 0.28 15.06 23.58
N GLY A 831 -0.74 14.95 22.72
CA GLY A 831 -2.14 14.72 23.12
C GLY A 831 -2.87 15.93 23.71
N GLN A 832 -2.17 17.03 23.98
CA GLN A 832 -2.76 18.25 24.53
C GLN A 832 -3.42 19.11 23.45
N THR A 833 -4.48 19.82 23.81
CA THR A 833 -5.11 20.83 22.95
C THR A 833 -4.47 22.19 23.18
N VAL A 834 -3.81 22.73 22.16
CA VAL A 834 -3.12 24.02 22.18
C VAL A 834 -3.90 25.05 21.36
N VAL A 835 -3.97 26.28 21.84
CA VAL A 835 -4.52 27.42 21.10
C VAL A 835 -3.45 28.50 21.00
N PHE A 836 -3.23 29.03 19.81
CA PHE A 836 -2.34 30.19 19.61
C PHE A 836 -3.17 31.47 19.44
N THR A 837 -2.78 32.53 20.15
CA THR A 837 -3.47 33.83 20.09
C THR A 837 -2.49 35.00 20.25
N GLY A 838 -2.92 36.20 19.85
CA GLY A 838 -2.04 37.36 19.72
C GLY A 838 -1.16 37.30 18.47
N THR A 839 -0.29 38.31 18.34
CA THR A 839 0.80 38.35 17.36
C THR A 839 1.94 37.48 17.88
N LEU A 840 2.37 36.49 17.09
CA LEU A 840 3.55 35.69 17.41
C LEU A 840 4.77 36.38 16.76
N GLU A 841 5.81 36.62 17.55
CA GLU A 841 6.97 37.43 17.16
C GLU A 841 8.14 36.58 16.63
N ARG A 842 8.22 35.29 16.98
CA ARG A 842 9.33 34.39 16.58
C ARG A 842 8.96 33.43 15.47
N MET A 843 7.68 33.14 15.28
CA MET A 843 7.19 32.27 14.19
C MET A 843 5.79 32.69 13.72
N SER A 844 5.43 32.31 12.50
CA SER A 844 4.07 32.51 12.03
C SER A 844 3.08 31.63 12.81
N ARG A 845 1.80 32.04 12.83
CA ARG A 845 0.74 31.23 13.46
C ARG A 845 0.58 29.86 12.82
N ASP A 846 0.84 29.74 11.52
CA ASP A 846 0.73 28.47 10.82
C ASP A 846 1.95 27.58 11.08
N GLU A 847 3.13 28.16 11.31
CA GLU A 847 4.30 27.45 11.83
C GLU A 847 4.06 26.91 13.23
N ALA A 848 3.50 27.74 14.12
CA ALA A 848 3.18 27.33 15.48
C ALA A 848 2.18 26.16 15.52
N LYS A 849 1.17 26.19 14.62
CA LYS A 849 0.24 25.08 14.44
C LYS A 849 0.95 23.82 13.96
N ALA A 850 1.74 23.93 12.89
CA ALA A 850 2.44 22.79 12.30
C ALA A 850 3.45 22.17 13.27
N MET A 851 4.14 23.00 14.07
CA MET A 851 5.03 22.57 15.13
C MET A 851 4.28 21.80 16.22
N ALA A 852 3.19 22.37 16.74
CA ALA A 852 2.37 21.71 17.75
C ALA A 852 1.80 20.37 17.25
N GLU A 853 1.29 20.34 16.02
CA GLU A 853 0.77 19.12 15.37
C GLU A 853 1.88 18.07 15.15
N GLY A 854 3.08 18.50 14.72
CA GLY A 854 4.25 17.65 14.56
C GLY A 854 4.74 17.03 15.88
N LEU A 855 4.51 17.72 17.00
CA LEU A 855 4.78 17.26 18.37
C LEU A 855 3.61 16.47 18.98
N GLY A 856 2.60 16.14 18.19
CA GLY A 856 1.45 15.33 18.61
C GLY A 856 0.37 16.08 19.39
N ALA A 857 0.41 17.42 19.44
CA ALA A 857 -0.64 18.24 20.03
C ALA A 857 -1.80 18.48 19.04
N LYS A 858 -3.00 18.76 19.55
CA LYS A 858 -4.17 19.17 18.77
C LYS A 858 -4.26 20.69 18.78
N VAL A 859 -4.37 21.33 17.62
CA VAL A 859 -4.49 22.79 17.58
C VAL A 859 -5.93 23.22 17.37
N ALA A 860 -6.45 24.04 18.27
CA ALA A 860 -7.82 24.55 18.22
C ALA A 860 -7.87 26.03 17.85
N GLY A 861 -8.91 26.43 17.09
CA GLY A 861 -9.13 27.82 16.70
C GLY A 861 -9.71 28.70 17.81
N SER A 862 -10.26 28.10 18.87
CA SER A 862 -10.92 28.81 19.97
C SER A 862 -10.62 28.15 21.32
N VAL A 863 -10.67 28.95 22.39
CA VAL A 863 -10.50 28.45 23.75
C VAL A 863 -11.81 27.83 24.24
N SER A 864 -11.70 26.62 24.78
CA SER A 864 -12.81 25.86 25.38
C SER A 864 -12.34 25.18 26.68
N ALA A 865 -13.26 24.53 27.40
CA ALA A 865 -12.91 23.72 28.57
C ALA A 865 -11.99 22.53 28.24
N LYS A 866 -11.86 22.15 26.96
CA LYS A 866 -10.95 21.10 26.48
C LYS A 866 -9.55 21.63 26.14
N THR A 867 -9.34 22.95 26.16
CA THR A 867 -8.03 23.55 25.86
C THR A 867 -7.09 23.31 27.03
N ASN A 868 -5.90 22.76 26.76
CA ASN A 868 -4.88 22.51 27.78
C ASN A 868 -3.92 23.69 27.89
N ILE A 869 -3.46 24.22 26.76
CA ILE A 869 -2.48 25.31 26.69
C ILE A 869 -3.00 26.42 25.78
N LEU A 870 -2.89 27.67 26.24
CA LEU A 870 -2.99 28.86 25.40
C LEU A 870 -1.59 29.48 25.28
N VAL A 871 -1.05 29.53 24.08
CA VAL A 871 0.15 30.30 23.77
C VAL A 871 -0.29 31.71 23.35
N ALA A 872 0.08 32.71 24.16
CA ALA A 872 -0.38 34.08 24.02
C ALA A 872 0.79 35.03 23.71
N GLY A 873 0.79 35.58 22.50
CA GLY A 873 1.64 36.71 22.12
C GLY A 873 0.96 38.07 22.38
N PRO A 874 1.65 39.18 22.10
CA PRO A 874 1.09 40.53 22.24
C PRO A 874 -0.28 40.68 21.55
N GLY A 875 -1.25 41.30 22.24
CA GLY A 875 -2.59 41.52 21.69
C GLY A 875 -3.56 40.34 21.76
N ALA A 876 -3.30 39.33 22.59
CA ALA A 876 -4.11 38.10 22.75
C ALA A 876 -5.61 38.26 23.12
N GLY A 877 -6.06 39.46 23.48
CA GLY A 877 -7.48 39.87 23.54
C GLY A 877 -8.44 38.90 24.25
N SER A 878 -9.63 38.70 23.66
CA SER A 878 -10.75 37.95 24.25
C SER A 878 -10.49 36.45 24.48
N LYS A 879 -9.53 35.85 23.75
CA LYS A 879 -9.15 34.44 23.95
C LYS A 879 -8.33 34.26 25.23
N LEU A 880 -7.48 35.23 25.56
CA LEU A 880 -6.73 35.23 26.81
C LEU A 880 -7.65 35.36 28.02
N GLU A 881 -8.64 36.25 27.96
CA GLU A 881 -9.64 36.38 29.01
C GLU A 881 -10.45 35.09 29.20
N LYS A 882 -10.89 34.48 28.09
CA LYS A 882 -11.61 33.20 28.12
C LYS A 882 -10.77 32.05 28.68
N ALA A 883 -9.48 31.99 28.38
CA ALA A 883 -8.56 31.00 28.93
C ALA A 883 -8.38 31.16 30.44
N ARG A 884 -8.19 32.40 30.91
CA ARG A 884 -8.10 32.71 32.35
C ARG A 884 -9.39 32.32 33.09
N ALA A 885 -10.55 32.63 32.52
CA ALA A 885 -11.84 32.27 33.11
C ALA A 885 -12.06 30.74 33.20
N LEU A 886 -11.49 29.98 32.27
CA LEU A 886 -11.61 28.51 32.22
C LEU A 886 -10.44 27.79 32.93
N GLY A 887 -9.50 28.52 33.53
CA GLY A 887 -8.34 27.93 34.21
C GLY A 887 -7.34 27.22 33.28
N VAL A 888 -7.33 27.58 31.99
CA VAL A 888 -6.42 27.01 30.99
C VAL A 888 -5.01 27.54 31.22
N ARG A 889 -3.98 26.69 31.09
CA ARG A 889 -2.57 27.10 31.22
C ARG A 889 -2.21 28.10 30.13
N VAL A 890 -1.85 29.32 30.51
CA VAL A 890 -1.40 30.36 29.57
C VAL A 890 0.13 30.45 29.63
N ILE A 891 0.78 30.39 28.48
CA ILE A 891 2.23 30.58 28.34
C ILE A 891 2.54 31.59 27.24
N THR A 892 3.70 32.22 27.32
CA THR A 892 4.28 33.09 26.29
C THR A 892 4.86 32.27 25.14
N GLU A 893 5.23 32.94 24.04
CA GLU A 893 5.89 32.29 22.91
C GLU A 893 7.28 31.74 23.28
N ASP A 894 8.05 32.44 24.10
CA ASP A 894 9.35 31.94 24.58
C ASP A 894 9.20 30.70 25.46
N GLU A 895 8.24 30.71 26.40
CA GLU A 895 7.91 29.53 27.21
C GLU A 895 7.37 28.36 26.38
N TRP A 896 6.75 28.63 25.22
CA TRP A 896 6.38 27.58 24.28
C TRP A 896 7.64 26.94 23.68
N PHE A 897 8.61 27.74 23.23
CA PHE A 897 9.87 27.21 22.72
C PHE A 897 10.61 26.39 23.78
N ASP A 898 10.72 26.89 25.01
CA ASP A 898 11.35 26.15 26.13
C ASP A 898 10.62 24.84 26.47
N LEU A 899 9.31 24.78 26.23
CA LEU A 899 8.49 23.58 26.48
C LEU A 899 8.66 22.52 25.39
N VAL A 900 9.01 22.92 24.17
CA VAL A 900 9.03 22.02 22.99
C VAL A 900 10.42 21.76 22.42
N SER A 901 11.43 22.48 22.88
CA SER A 901 12.85 22.17 22.72
C SER A 901 13.26 21.01 23.63
#